data_AF-A0A7M7IJB8-F1
#
_entry.id   AF-A0A7M7IJB8-F1
#
_cell.length_a   1.000
_cell.length_b   1.000
_cell.length_c   1.000
_cell.angle_alpha   90.00
_cell.angle_beta   90.00
_cell.angle_gamma   90.00
#
_symmetry.space_group_name_H-M   'P 1'
#
loop_
_entity.id
_entity.type
_entity.pdbx_description
1 polymer ?
#
loop_
_entity_poly.entity_id
_entity_poly.type
_entity_poly.pdbx_seq_one_letter_code
_entity_poly.pdbx_strand_id
1 'polypeptide(L)'
;MTLPLSRIDYATVGVTSRRTTKIFPATEHRHTQKFAVADHDGILYVYGMKKGELQLSFKSLPGPKINKLVLGGSGYDKIYIAQGNTVKGYTKKGKLFLEFDTNLIDPISALYVLGPNLAACARDLYHRYHDCKDADSYLAGETLYDVVLLPAEGSIIFAILACGDCAIRVLHGTKTPAILRLPNIPTVLSIYREGNVESKERVLVGTMDGKVGLLILQGNKTLRITWLLNMNGSEITSLDTYELQDGLDILIGRQDGTVEVYTFPEEDTLASLRYRYNASESISSVTGGIIGAAGYPEVLVTTYSGRIFGLTTKPPGLLEADQNDGLTKLKLEIQQLQEKLNEEKEAAIFSTDPLAPLILSVNYRMVLSREDVSYSLSIELDTPIDNILIQSDTPIELLDVENNSAVISLSMCNPREGNFVLATYRCQVNTNHLEMRLRTIEGQPGTLQIYVTSQVQPKCCRKISIPISALSLHVRQHEMEDTKSYNEGPFNELKLIGNFTVAEMHAWLSFVLPDVPERPHLEEGEATLVYISAFIGTLLKCKYKKGSAIFFGENISSIIILRDILTREATKRKIKLDVYCDVTESSISRVLELILPQLNAAYDLVTNVKILNILEELELKENLKENLCTEYQELIQKETEIRFRLAKDNEILERLHAVITDLYVDWERAKRSHRISSKDAADKLSAALKSRELVQLLQVFTDTNNTVPAPSSIPSMI
;
A
#
# COMPACT_ATOMS: atom_id res chain seq x y z
N MET A 1 -30.57 5.08 3.81
CA MET A 1 -31.07 6.28 3.10
C MET A 1 -29.90 6.93 2.39
N THR A 2 -30.05 7.34 1.13
CA THR A 2 -29.00 8.04 0.37
C THR A 2 -28.79 9.44 0.95
N LEU A 3 -27.53 9.84 1.15
CA LEU A 3 -27.17 11.16 1.69
C LEU A 3 -26.68 12.06 0.54
N PRO A 4 -27.48 13.03 0.06
CA PRO A 4 -27.02 13.92 -1.00
C PRO A 4 -26.08 14.98 -0.43
N LEU A 5 -24.80 14.91 -0.80
CA LEU A 5 -23.82 15.96 -0.52
C LEU A 5 -23.46 16.71 -1.80
N SER A 6 -23.37 18.04 -1.70
CA SER A 6 -22.96 18.93 -2.78
C SER A 6 -21.55 19.46 -2.54
N ARG A 7 -20.72 19.48 -3.59
CA ARG A 7 -19.35 20.00 -3.52
C ARG A 7 -19.35 21.53 -3.48
N ILE A 8 -18.55 22.09 -2.58
CA ILE A 8 -18.22 23.52 -2.51
C ILE A 8 -16.70 23.68 -2.37
N ASP A 9 -16.07 24.39 -3.29
CA ASP A 9 -14.62 24.61 -3.25
C ASP A 9 -14.27 25.80 -2.35
N TYR A 10 -13.24 25.65 -1.53
CA TYR A 10 -12.85 26.64 -0.51
C TYR A 10 -11.54 27.34 -0.84
N ALA A 11 -10.46 26.58 -0.94
CA ALA A 11 -9.11 27.11 -1.12
C ALA A 11 -8.19 26.05 -1.73
N THR A 12 -7.02 26.50 -2.20
CA THR A 12 -5.93 25.63 -2.60
C THR A 12 -4.67 26.07 -1.86
N VAL A 13 -3.94 25.11 -1.29
CA VAL A 13 -2.63 25.30 -0.64
C VAL A 13 -1.57 24.45 -1.36
N GLY A 14 -0.32 24.45 -0.87
CA GLY A 14 0.70 23.55 -1.41
C GLY A 14 0.41 22.07 -1.11
N VAL A 15 1.32 21.20 -1.54
CA VAL A 15 1.19 19.75 -1.36
C VAL A 15 0.99 19.39 0.12
N THR A 16 0.05 18.51 0.44
CA THR A 16 -0.28 18.18 1.83
C THR A 16 0.11 16.74 2.20
N SER A 17 0.61 16.56 3.42
CA SER A 17 0.82 15.24 4.02
C SER A 17 -0.48 14.70 4.62
N ARG A 18 -0.50 13.39 4.92
CA ARG A 18 -1.69 12.75 5.50
C ARG A 18 -2.09 13.38 6.83
N ARG A 19 -3.37 13.72 6.97
CA ARG A 19 -3.98 14.31 8.16
C ARG A 19 -3.30 15.60 8.62
N THR A 20 -2.98 16.49 7.67
CA THR A 20 -2.51 17.85 7.97
C THR A 20 -3.62 18.91 7.96
N THR A 21 -4.89 18.50 7.90
CA THR A 21 -6.06 19.38 8.06
C THR A 21 -6.84 19.03 9.32
N LYS A 22 -7.18 20.04 10.14
CA LYS A 22 -8.02 19.87 11.34
C LYS A 22 -9.01 21.01 11.50
N ILE A 23 -10.23 20.67 11.90
CA ILE A 23 -11.29 21.63 12.22
C ILE A 23 -11.22 21.96 13.71
N PHE A 24 -11.26 23.24 14.06
CA PHE A 24 -11.35 23.66 15.46
C PHE A 24 -12.74 23.38 16.00
N PRO A 25 -12.89 23.02 17.30
CA PRO A 25 -14.19 22.84 17.91
C PRO A 25 -15.09 24.07 17.74
N ALA A 26 -16.39 23.81 17.57
CA ALA A 26 -17.39 24.86 17.48
C ALA A 26 -17.48 25.62 18.80
N THR A 27 -17.47 26.95 18.74
CA THR A 27 -17.68 27.81 19.92
C THR A 27 -19.14 27.84 20.35
N GLU A 28 -20.05 27.69 19.39
CA GLU A 28 -21.50 27.69 19.59
C GLU A 28 -22.12 26.57 18.74
N HIS A 29 -23.24 26.03 19.20
CA HIS A 29 -23.92 24.93 18.52
C HIS A 29 -24.35 25.34 17.11
N ARG A 30 -24.02 24.52 16.10
CA ARG A 30 -24.33 24.75 14.67
C ARG A 30 -23.67 25.99 14.00
N HIS A 31 -22.72 26.65 14.66
CA HIS A 31 -21.97 27.74 14.03
C HIS A 31 -20.84 27.26 13.12
N THR A 32 -20.44 28.13 12.20
CA THR A 32 -19.29 27.88 11.32
C THR A 32 -17.99 27.81 12.11
N GLN A 33 -17.17 26.83 11.78
CA GLN A 33 -15.91 26.54 12.42
C GLN A 33 -14.74 27.10 11.58
N LYS A 34 -13.63 27.32 12.25
CA LYS A 34 -12.35 27.55 11.58
C LYS A 34 -11.69 26.20 11.32
N PHE A 35 -10.79 26.14 10.36
CA PHE A 35 -9.91 24.99 10.18
C PHE A 35 -8.48 25.44 9.94
N ALA A 36 -7.54 24.56 10.28
CA ALA A 36 -6.13 24.71 10.01
C ALA A 36 -5.69 23.66 8.99
N VAL A 37 -4.80 24.04 8.08
CA VAL A 37 -4.19 23.17 7.07
C VAL A 37 -2.71 23.49 6.96
N ALA A 38 -1.88 22.48 6.71
CA ALA A 38 -0.44 22.63 6.57
C ALA A 38 0.11 21.87 5.35
N ASP A 39 1.10 22.47 4.69
CA ASP A 39 1.68 22.00 3.43
C ASP A 39 3.18 21.61 3.54
N HIS A 40 3.72 21.12 2.42
CA HIS A 40 5.11 20.70 2.26
C HIS A 40 6.08 21.88 2.13
N ASP A 41 5.60 23.09 1.91
CA ASP A 41 6.40 24.32 1.94
C ASP A 41 6.60 24.85 3.37
N GLY A 42 6.11 24.08 4.36
CA GLY A 42 6.24 24.40 5.77
C GLY A 42 5.30 25.50 6.23
N ILE A 43 4.24 25.78 5.47
CA ILE A 43 3.29 26.84 5.75
C ILE A 43 2.05 26.28 6.46
N LEU A 44 1.70 26.91 7.58
CA LEU A 44 0.45 26.70 8.30
C LEU A 44 -0.55 27.80 7.94
N TYR A 45 -1.73 27.40 7.49
CA TYR A 45 -2.86 28.29 7.18
C TYR A 45 -3.99 28.06 8.17
N VAL A 46 -4.66 29.13 8.56
CA VAL A 46 -5.92 29.07 9.32
C VAL A 46 -6.99 29.82 8.56
N TYR A 47 -8.05 29.14 8.18
CA TYR A 47 -9.19 29.69 7.47
C TYR A 47 -10.42 29.78 8.37
N GLY A 48 -11.34 30.67 8.01
CA GLY A 48 -12.66 30.74 8.63
C GLY A 48 -13.61 31.63 7.85
N MET A 49 -14.91 31.40 8.01
CA MET A 49 -15.94 32.21 7.37
C MET A 49 -16.06 33.57 8.05
N LYS A 50 -16.10 34.64 7.24
CA LYS A 50 -16.40 35.99 7.70
C LYS A 50 -17.24 36.70 6.63
N LYS A 51 -18.42 37.22 7.02
CA LYS A 51 -19.39 37.86 6.11
C LYS A 51 -19.81 36.97 4.93
N GLY A 52 -19.91 35.65 5.13
CA GLY A 52 -20.33 34.72 4.08
C GLY A 52 -19.23 34.28 3.10
N GLU A 53 -18.00 34.80 3.24
CA GLU A 53 -16.85 34.39 2.43
C GLU A 53 -15.78 33.70 3.29
N LEU A 54 -15.06 32.76 2.69
CA LEU A 54 -13.90 32.14 3.32
C LEU A 54 -12.74 33.13 3.35
N GLN A 55 -12.17 33.38 4.54
CA GLN A 55 -11.05 34.28 4.70
C GLN A 55 -9.88 33.61 5.40
N LEU A 56 -8.67 33.90 4.90
CA LEU A 56 -7.41 33.53 5.54
C LEU A 56 -7.23 34.36 6.82
N SER A 57 -7.35 33.72 7.98
CA SER A 57 -7.15 34.34 9.29
C SER A 57 -5.68 34.46 9.68
N PHE A 58 -4.85 33.49 9.28
CA PHE A 58 -3.42 33.44 9.58
C PHE A 58 -2.68 32.58 8.56
N LYS A 59 -1.44 32.97 8.23
CA LYS A 59 -0.47 32.22 7.43
C LYS A 59 0.90 32.35 8.07
N SER A 60 1.58 31.24 8.33
CA SER A 60 2.96 31.26 8.82
C SER A 60 3.96 31.57 7.70
N LEU A 61 5.22 31.81 8.08
CA LEU A 61 6.31 31.83 7.11
C LEU A 61 6.59 30.42 6.58
N PRO A 62 7.14 30.28 5.36
CA PRO A 62 7.62 29.02 4.82
C PRO A 62 8.70 28.38 5.70
N GLY A 63 8.84 27.07 5.60
CA GLY A 63 9.80 26.28 6.37
C GLY A 63 9.95 24.86 5.84
N PRO A 64 10.51 23.94 6.64
CA PRO A 64 10.55 22.53 6.28
C PRO A 64 9.15 21.93 6.14
N LYS A 65 9.04 20.90 5.29
CA LYS A 65 7.82 20.10 5.11
C LYS A 65 7.13 19.77 6.44
N ILE A 66 5.83 20.07 6.52
CA ILE A 66 5.00 19.66 7.66
C ILE A 66 4.45 18.26 7.41
N ASN A 67 4.88 17.30 8.22
CA ASN A 67 4.48 15.90 8.10
C ASN A 67 3.14 15.59 8.81
N LYS A 68 2.82 16.35 9.87
CA LYS A 68 1.63 16.11 10.70
C LYS A 68 1.11 17.40 11.33
N LEU A 69 -0.21 17.51 11.46
CA LEU A 69 -0.89 18.55 12.22
C LEU A 69 -1.89 17.90 13.19
N VAL A 70 -1.84 18.30 14.46
CA VAL A 70 -2.82 17.90 15.47
C VAL A 70 -3.29 19.09 16.27
N LEU A 71 -4.49 18.99 16.83
CA LEU A 71 -5.01 19.96 17.80
C LEU A 71 -4.78 19.42 19.21
N GLY A 72 -4.57 20.32 20.16
CA GLY A 72 -4.46 20.00 21.59
C GLY A 72 -4.75 21.22 22.46
N GLY A 73 -4.43 21.10 23.76
CA GLY A 73 -4.78 22.12 24.75
C GLY A 73 -6.22 21.98 25.27
N SER A 74 -6.53 22.73 26.33
CA SER A 74 -7.87 22.74 26.93
C SER A 74 -8.90 23.29 25.94
N GLY A 75 -9.71 22.41 25.37
CA GLY A 75 -10.68 22.76 24.32
C GLY A 75 -10.14 22.69 22.88
N TYR A 76 -9.02 21.99 22.64
CA TYR A 76 -8.45 21.72 21.31
C TYR A 76 -8.26 22.98 20.44
N ASP A 77 -7.76 24.05 21.06
CA ASP A 77 -7.58 25.37 20.44
C ASP A 77 -6.11 25.71 20.08
N LYS A 78 -5.18 24.80 20.39
CA LYS A 78 -3.77 24.90 20.04
C LYS A 78 -3.44 23.93 18.91
N ILE A 79 -2.71 24.43 17.92
CA ILE A 79 -2.23 23.70 16.76
C ILE A 79 -0.82 23.23 17.07
N TYR A 80 -0.50 21.97 16.83
CA TYR A 80 0.84 21.44 16.86
C TYR A 80 1.19 20.87 15.49
N ILE A 81 2.33 21.29 14.96
CA ILE A 81 2.85 20.83 13.67
C ILE A 81 4.19 20.12 13.84
N ALA A 82 4.40 19.04 13.11
CA ALA A 82 5.68 18.33 13.04
C ALA A 82 6.46 18.76 11.79
N GLN A 83 7.64 19.34 11.97
CA GLN A 83 8.57 19.76 10.91
C GLN A 83 9.93 19.08 11.13
N GLY A 84 10.26 18.11 10.28
CA GLY A 84 11.44 17.27 10.50
C GLY A 84 11.34 16.55 11.85
N ASN A 85 12.31 16.78 12.73
CA ASN A 85 12.37 16.26 14.10
C ASN A 85 11.87 17.27 15.16
N THR A 86 11.31 18.41 14.74
CA THR A 86 10.83 19.46 15.66
C THR A 86 9.31 19.53 15.69
N VAL A 87 8.74 19.91 16.83
CA VAL A 87 7.32 20.21 17.00
C VAL A 87 7.14 21.68 17.32
N LYS A 88 6.33 22.38 16.52
CA LYS A 88 5.96 23.78 16.76
C LYS A 88 4.50 23.89 17.19
N GLY A 89 4.24 24.72 18.19
CA GLY A 89 2.90 24.98 18.72
C GLY A 89 2.43 26.40 18.41
N TYR A 90 1.26 26.53 17.81
CA TYR A 90 0.60 27.78 17.47
C TYR A 90 -0.77 27.89 18.14
N THR A 91 -1.14 29.06 18.61
CA THR A 91 -2.53 29.33 19.02
C THR A 91 -3.47 29.34 17.82
N LYS A 92 -4.79 29.20 18.03
CA LYS A 92 -5.82 29.42 16.99
C LYS A 92 -5.71 30.76 16.23
N LYS A 93 -5.03 31.75 16.82
CA LYS A 93 -4.76 33.08 16.20
C LYS A 93 -3.42 33.14 15.45
N GLY A 94 -2.64 32.07 15.44
CA GLY A 94 -1.35 32.00 14.76
C GLY A 94 -0.13 32.49 15.55
N LYS A 95 -0.29 32.83 16.84
CA LYS A 95 0.87 33.13 17.70
C LYS A 95 1.62 31.83 18.02
N LEU A 96 2.90 31.76 17.66
CA LEU A 96 3.84 30.70 18.08
C LEU A 96 4.05 30.77 19.59
N PHE A 97 3.92 29.64 20.29
CA PHE A 97 4.12 29.54 21.73
C PHE A 97 5.03 28.38 22.16
N LEU A 98 5.31 27.44 21.25
CA LEU A 98 6.18 26.29 21.51
C LEU A 98 7.04 26.03 20.28
N GLU A 99 8.31 25.74 20.52
CA GLU A 99 9.23 25.15 19.56
C GLU A 99 10.06 24.13 20.33
N PHE A 100 9.89 22.85 20.01
CA PHE A 100 10.44 21.73 20.75
C PHE A 100 11.20 20.80 19.81
N ASP A 101 12.50 20.62 20.07
CA ASP A 101 13.30 19.60 19.40
C ASP A 101 13.15 18.28 20.13
N THR A 102 12.67 17.26 19.43
CA THR A 102 12.47 15.92 19.99
C THR A 102 13.76 15.10 20.08
N ASN A 103 14.87 15.57 19.50
CA ASN A 103 16.13 14.83 19.37
C ASN A 103 15.98 13.47 18.63
N LEU A 104 14.86 13.25 17.92
CA LEU A 104 14.70 12.11 17.05
C LEU A 104 15.64 12.24 15.85
N ILE A 105 16.23 11.12 15.43
CA ILE A 105 17.18 11.06 14.30
C ILE A 105 16.42 11.19 12.98
N ASP A 106 15.33 10.43 12.85
CA ASP A 106 14.47 10.44 11.68
C ASP A 106 13.33 11.47 11.84
N PRO A 107 12.79 12.02 10.73
CA PRO A 107 11.64 12.92 10.78
C PRO A 107 10.42 12.27 11.45
N ILE A 108 9.66 13.08 12.18
CA ILE A 108 8.41 12.67 12.82
C ILE A 108 7.40 12.30 11.74
N SER A 109 6.93 11.04 11.75
CA SER A 109 5.93 10.49 10.83
C SER A 109 4.52 10.50 11.42
N ALA A 110 4.40 10.37 12.74
CA ALA A 110 3.13 10.47 13.46
C ALA A 110 3.30 11.27 14.76
N LEU A 111 2.28 12.05 15.10
CA LEU A 111 2.26 12.95 16.24
C LEU A 111 0.86 12.89 16.87
N TYR A 112 0.80 12.87 18.20
CA TYR A 112 -0.44 13.04 18.95
C TYR A 112 -0.19 13.83 20.23
N VAL A 113 -1.13 14.70 20.62
CA VAL A 113 -1.01 15.54 21.83
C VAL A 113 -2.23 15.34 22.73
N LEU A 114 -1.99 14.91 23.97
CA LEU A 114 -3.01 14.72 25.01
C LEU A 114 -2.60 15.46 26.30
N GLY A 115 -3.18 16.65 26.49
CA GLY A 115 -2.82 17.52 27.61
C GLY A 115 -1.33 17.89 27.58
N PRO A 116 -0.55 17.62 28.64
CA PRO A 116 0.90 17.85 28.68
C PRO A 116 1.71 16.77 27.93
N ASN A 117 1.06 15.72 27.44
CA ASN A 117 1.74 14.58 26.81
C ASN A 117 1.78 14.73 25.31
N LEU A 118 2.97 14.56 24.75
CA LEU A 118 3.24 14.59 23.32
C LEU A 118 3.82 13.24 22.93
N ALA A 119 3.16 12.53 22.04
CA ALA A 119 3.65 11.30 21.43
C ALA A 119 4.17 11.61 20.02
N ALA A 120 5.41 11.23 19.74
CA ALA A 120 6.01 11.32 18.42
C ALA A 120 6.56 9.95 18.00
N CYS A 121 6.27 9.55 16.76
CA CYS A 121 6.87 8.39 16.13
C CYS A 121 7.79 8.83 15.00
N ALA A 122 8.90 8.14 14.85
CA ALA A 122 9.81 8.29 13.72
C ALA A 122 10.34 6.92 13.32
N ARG A 123 10.10 6.52 12.06
CA ARG A 123 10.43 5.20 11.50
C ARG A 123 9.85 4.06 12.34
N ASP A 124 10.62 3.47 13.26
CA ASP A 124 10.21 2.38 14.16
C ASP A 124 10.34 2.73 15.65
N LEU A 125 10.66 3.98 15.96
CA LEU A 125 10.80 4.50 17.32
C LEU A 125 9.58 5.31 17.72
N TYR A 126 8.97 4.93 18.84
CA TYR A 126 7.98 5.73 19.55
C TYR A 126 8.65 6.44 20.74
N HIS A 127 8.32 7.71 20.95
CA HIS A 127 8.72 8.46 22.13
C HIS A 127 7.55 9.32 22.64
N ARG A 128 7.29 9.25 23.95
CA ARG A 128 6.40 10.15 24.67
C ARG A 128 7.20 11.14 25.51
N TYR A 129 6.78 12.39 25.42
CA TYR A 129 7.26 13.50 26.22
C TYR A 129 6.15 14.00 27.12
N HIS A 130 6.48 14.38 28.34
CA HIS A 130 5.59 15.04 29.29
C HIS A 130 6.16 16.43 29.58
N ASP A 131 5.43 17.50 29.22
CA ASP A 131 5.91 18.88 29.29
C ASP A 131 7.29 19.07 28.63
N CYS A 132 7.44 18.52 27.42
CA CYS A 132 8.67 18.58 26.62
C CYS A 132 9.89 17.92 27.30
N LYS A 133 9.66 16.99 28.24
CA LYS A 133 10.69 16.14 28.85
C LYS A 133 10.41 14.68 28.55
N ASP A 134 11.46 13.91 28.31
CA ASP A 134 11.38 12.48 28.04
C ASP A 134 10.60 11.76 29.15
N ALA A 135 9.60 10.96 28.76
CA ALA A 135 8.80 10.16 29.68
C ALA A 135 9.02 8.67 29.43
N ASP A 136 8.81 8.20 28.20
CA ASP A 136 8.96 6.80 27.82
C ASP A 136 9.19 6.65 26.33
N SER A 137 9.96 5.64 25.96
CA SER A 137 10.22 5.27 24.57
C SER A 137 10.00 3.78 24.36
N TYR A 138 9.70 3.42 23.12
CA TYR A 138 9.52 2.04 22.70
C TYR A 138 10.06 1.85 21.29
N LEU A 139 10.94 0.86 21.13
CA LEU A 139 11.49 0.47 19.85
C LEU A 139 10.65 -0.67 19.28
N ALA A 140 9.86 -0.37 18.26
CA ALA A 140 8.93 -1.35 17.70
C ALA A 140 9.60 -2.39 16.81
N GLY A 141 10.76 -2.08 16.22
CA GLY A 141 11.43 -2.92 15.21
C GLY A 141 10.73 -2.95 13.85
N GLU A 142 9.57 -2.30 13.74
CA GLU A 142 8.68 -2.24 12.60
C GLU A 142 8.28 -0.80 12.32
N THR A 143 8.00 -0.46 11.07
CA THR A 143 7.53 0.87 10.69
C THR A 143 6.26 1.26 11.45
N LEU A 144 6.28 2.43 12.09
CA LEU A 144 5.16 3.02 12.80
C LEU A 144 4.40 3.97 11.86
N TYR A 145 3.16 3.61 11.56
CA TYR A 145 2.29 4.39 10.68
C TYR A 145 1.50 5.47 11.44
N ASP A 146 1.11 5.20 12.68
CA ASP A 146 0.32 6.14 13.46
C ASP A 146 0.37 5.91 14.97
N VAL A 147 -0.01 6.95 15.72
CA VAL A 147 -0.14 6.92 17.17
C VAL A 147 -1.36 7.71 17.66
N VAL A 148 -2.03 7.18 18.67
CA VAL A 148 -3.07 7.86 19.44
C VAL A 148 -2.83 7.65 20.93
N LEU A 149 -3.13 8.65 21.76
CA LEU A 149 -3.08 8.54 23.22
C LEU A 149 -4.50 8.49 23.79
N LEU A 150 -4.77 7.53 24.67
CA LEU A 150 -6.03 7.44 25.41
C LEU A 150 -5.80 7.67 26.91
N PRO A 151 -6.58 8.57 27.56
CA PRO A 151 -6.55 8.73 29.00
C PRO A 151 -7.31 7.59 29.69
N ALA A 152 -6.77 7.10 30.81
CA ALA A 152 -7.43 6.13 31.68
C ALA A 152 -7.62 6.68 33.10
N GLU A 153 -8.03 5.84 34.05
CA GLU A 153 -8.20 6.26 35.44
C GLU A 153 -6.90 6.81 36.04
N GLY A 154 -7.00 7.93 36.77
CA GLY A 154 -5.86 8.62 37.35
C GLY A 154 -5.01 9.37 36.31
N SER A 155 -3.69 9.26 36.41
CA SER A 155 -2.71 9.87 35.50
C SER A 155 -2.21 8.89 34.42
N ILE A 156 -2.90 7.77 34.24
CA ILE A 156 -2.49 6.70 33.33
C ILE A 156 -2.84 7.08 31.89
N ILE A 157 -1.89 6.84 30.98
CA ILE A 157 -2.05 7.09 29.55
C ILE A 157 -1.62 5.84 28.80
N PHE A 158 -2.49 5.41 27.89
CA PHE A 158 -2.17 4.35 26.94
C PHE A 158 -1.79 4.95 25.60
N ALA A 159 -0.71 4.45 25.02
CA ALA A 159 -0.36 4.75 23.64
C ALA A 159 -0.74 3.58 22.76
N ILE A 160 -1.49 3.86 21.70
CA ILE A 160 -1.92 2.89 20.71
C ILE A 160 -1.13 3.15 19.44
N LEU A 161 -0.32 2.17 19.03
CA LEU A 161 0.55 2.26 17.87
C LEU A 161 0.07 1.37 16.74
N ALA A 162 -0.05 1.93 15.55
CA ALA A 162 -0.27 1.19 14.30
C ALA A 162 1.08 0.85 13.66
N CYS A 163 1.36 -0.45 13.50
CA CYS A 163 2.67 -0.96 13.11
C CYS A 163 2.62 -1.75 11.79
N GLY A 164 3.72 -1.75 11.06
CA GLY A 164 3.88 -2.38 9.74
C GLY A 164 3.73 -3.90 9.71
N ASP A 165 3.82 -4.57 10.86
CA ASP A 165 3.68 -6.02 10.96
C ASP A 165 2.23 -6.48 11.18
N CYS A 166 1.26 -5.76 10.60
CA CYS A 166 -0.17 -6.02 10.82
C CYS A 166 -0.60 -5.97 12.31
N ALA A 167 0.10 -5.21 13.16
CA ALA A 167 -0.14 -5.20 14.59
C ALA A 167 -0.55 -3.82 15.11
N ILE A 168 -1.43 -3.83 16.10
CA ILE A 168 -1.69 -2.70 16.98
C ILE A 168 -1.09 -3.02 18.35
N ARG A 169 -0.20 -2.15 18.82
CA ARG A 169 0.47 -2.29 20.10
C ARG A 169 -0.10 -1.28 21.10
N VAL A 170 -0.52 -1.76 22.26
CA VAL A 170 -0.96 -0.93 23.39
C VAL A 170 0.17 -0.84 24.41
N LEU A 171 0.71 0.36 24.57
CA LEU A 171 1.80 0.65 25.50
C LEU A 171 1.29 1.37 26.74
N HIS A 172 1.94 1.06 27.86
CA HIS A 172 1.74 1.71 29.14
C HIS A 172 3.12 1.93 29.80
N GLY A 173 3.73 3.08 29.52
CA GLY A 173 5.14 3.32 29.82
C GLY A 173 6.05 2.43 28.97
N THR A 174 7.21 2.04 29.51
CA THR A 174 8.22 1.21 28.84
C THR A 174 7.98 -0.31 28.96
N LYS A 175 6.77 -0.71 29.37
CA LYS A 175 6.42 -2.14 29.55
C LYS A 175 6.19 -2.83 28.20
N THR A 176 6.32 -4.15 28.19
CA THR A 176 5.96 -5.00 27.05
C THR A 176 4.53 -4.68 26.58
N PRO A 177 4.32 -4.35 25.30
CA PRO A 177 3.00 -3.99 24.80
C PRO A 177 2.04 -5.18 24.81
N ALA A 178 0.75 -4.90 24.99
CA ALA A 178 -0.27 -5.83 24.52
C ALA A 178 -0.37 -5.71 23.00
N ILE A 179 -0.42 -6.84 22.29
CA ILE A 179 -0.40 -6.89 20.83
C ILE A 179 -1.73 -7.44 20.34
N LEU A 180 -2.39 -6.69 19.45
CA LEU A 180 -3.54 -7.13 18.68
C LEU A 180 -3.12 -7.24 17.21
N ARG A 181 -3.14 -8.43 16.63
CA ARG A 181 -2.90 -8.63 15.19
C ARG A 181 -4.17 -8.38 14.41
N LEU A 182 -4.04 -7.70 13.28
CA LEU A 182 -5.10 -7.47 12.31
C LEU A 182 -4.83 -8.27 11.03
N PRO A 183 -5.85 -8.48 10.17
CA PRO A 183 -5.67 -9.16 8.89
C PRO A 183 -4.71 -8.43 7.93
N ASN A 184 -4.52 -7.13 8.11
CA ASN A 184 -3.67 -6.28 7.26
C ASN A 184 -3.07 -5.12 8.07
N ILE A 185 -2.15 -4.39 7.44
CA ILE A 185 -1.37 -3.32 8.07
C ILE A 185 -2.27 -2.14 8.42
N PRO A 186 -2.38 -1.76 9.71
CA PRO A 186 -3.07 -0.54 10.12
C PRO A 186 -2.24 0.69 9.71
N THR A 187 -2.85 1.61 8.98
CA THR A 187 -2.20 2.82 8.43
C THR A 187 -2.70 4.10 9.09
N VAL A 188 -3.90 4.06 9.66
CA VAL A 188 -4.56 5.22 10.28
C VAL A 188 -5.28 4.78 11.54
N LEU A 189 -5.09 5.55 12.61
CA LEU A 189 -5.88 5.52 13.83
C LEU A 189 -6.61 6.85 13.99
N SER A 190 -7.86 6.79 14.44
CA SER A 190 -8.65 7.98 14.75
C SER A 190 -9.49 7.73 15.99
N ILE A 191 -9.58 8.70 16.91
CA ILE A 191 -10.44 8.54 18.07
C ILE A 191 -11.89 8.66 17.62
N TYR A 192 -12.71 7.69 18.04
CA TYR A 192 -14.15 7.80 17.87
C TYR A 192 -14.66 9.04 18.61
N ARG A 193 -15.44 9.89 17.93
CA ARG A 193 -16.04 11.08 18.51
C ARG A 193 -17.52 11.24 18.15
N GLU A 194 -18.27 11.81 19.07
CA GLU A 194 -19.63 12.33 18.83
C GLU A 194 -19.60 13.85 19.00
N GLY A 195 -19.81 14.59 17.91
CA GLY A 195 -19.58 16.03 17.90
C GLY A 195 -18.14 16.36 18.31
N ASN A 196 -17.96 17.19 19.35
CA ASN A 196 -16.62 17.57 19.86
C ASN A 196 -16.12 16.68 21.00
N VAL A 197 -16.82 15.59 21.33
CA VAL A 197 -16.48 14.71 22.45
C VAL A 197 -15.76 13.47 21.93
N GLU A 198 -14.47 13.38 22.23
CA GLU A 198 -13.64 12.21 21.94
C GLU A 198 -13.86 11.09 22.97
N SER A 199 -13.94 9.84 22.51
CA SER A 199 -13.99 8.67 23.39
C SER A 199 -12.66 8.43 24.10
N LYS A 200 -12.75 7.84 25.28
CA LYS A 200 -11.59 7.44 26.09
C LYS A 200 -11.13 6.00 25.84
N GLU A 201 -11.92 5.22 25.12
CA GLU A 201 -11.69 3.78 24.94
C GLU A 201 -11.84 3.29 23.50
N ARG A 202 -12.54 4.04 22.63
CA ARG A 202 -12.88 3.60 21.27
C ARG A 202 -11.98 4.28 20.23
N VAL A 203 -11.36 3.46 19.39
CA VAL A 203 -10.45 3.91 18.31
C VAL A 203 -10.84 3.25 17.01
N LEU A 204 -11.04 4.07 15.98
CA LEU A 204 -11.17 3.60 14.61
C LEU A 204 -9.80 3.25 14.03
N VAL A 205 -9.75 2.19 13.25
CA VAL A 205 -8.58 1.76 12.48
C VAL A 205 -8.92 1.69 11.00
N GLY A 206 -8.02 2.21 10.17
CA GLY A 206 -8.02 2.02 8.73
C GLY A 206 -6.78 1.22 8.31
N THR A 207 -6.92 0.32 7.34
CA THR A 207 -5.83 -0.55 6.88
C THR A 207 -5.38 -0.23 5.45
N MET A 208 -4.22 -0.78 5.08
CA MET A 208 -3.63 -0.65 3.76
C MET A 208 -4.47 -1.27 2.63
N ASP A 209 -5.23 -2.33 2.90
CA ASP A 209 -6.19 -2.94 1.96
C ASP A 209 -7.59 -2.31 1.99
N GLY A 210 -7.72 -1.15 2.64
CA GLY A 210 -8.94 -0.35 2.57
C GLY A 210 -10.07 -0.78 3.51
N LYS A 211 -9.79 -1.64 4.50
CA LYS A 211 -10.75 -2.01 5.55
C LYS A 211 -10.77 -0.97 6.65
N VAL A 212 -11.93 -0.85 7.31
CA VAL A 212 -12.15 0.03 8.45
C VAL A 212 -12.72 -0.79 9.60
N GLY A 213 -12.23 -0.57 10.81
CA GLY A 213 -12.69 -1.27 12.00
C GLY A 213 -12.79 -0.36 13.21
N LEU A 214 -13.47 -0.85 14.25
CA LEU A 214 -13.54 -0.21 15.55
C LEU A 214 -12.89 -1.12 16.59
N LEU A 215 -12.00 -0.53 17.38
CA LEU A 215 -11.31 -1.18 18.48
C LEU A 215 -11.76 -0.55 19.78
N ILE A 216 -11.90 -1.38 20.81
CA ILE A 216 -12.21 -0.94 22.17
C ILE A 216 -11.11 -1.37 23.13
N LEU A 217 -10.59 -0.41 23.88
CA LEU A 217 -9.62 -0.63 24.95
C LEU A 217 -10.33 -1.17 26.18
N GLN A 218 -9.98 -2.38 26.58
CA GLN A 218 -10.53 -3.02 27.77
C GLN A 218 -9.69 -2.67 29.02
N GLY A 219 -10.29 -2.77 30.21
CA GLY A 219 -9.64 -2.44 31.48
C GLY A 219 -8.37 -3.25 31.80
N ASN A 220 -8.21 -4.42 31.18
CA ASN A 220 -7.00 -5.25 31.25
C ASN A 220 -5.87 -4.78 30.30
N LYS A 221 -6.00 -3.61 29.67
CA LYS A 221 -5.01 -3.01 28.74
C LYS A 221 -4.91 -3.72 27.39
N THR A 222 -5.87 -4.56 27.04
CA THR A 222 -5.94 -5.19 25.70
C THR A 222 -6.94 -4.47 24.82
N LEU A 223 -6.69 -4.44 23.52
CA LEU A 223 -7.69 -4.03 22.54
C LEU A 223 -8.48 -5.23 22.07
N ARG A 224 -9.78 -5.05 21.90
CA ARG A 224 -10.66 -5.99 21.21
C ARG A 224 -11.20 -5.34 19.93
N ILE A 225 -11.29 -6.13 18.87
CA ILE A 225 -12.01 -5.74 17.66
C ILE A 225 -13.52 -5.81 17.96
N THR A 226 -14.20 -4.67 17.92
CA THR A 226 -15.66 -4.62 18.05
C THR A 226 -16.31 -5.06 16.75
N TRP A 227 -15.84 -4.51 15.63
CA TRP A 227 -16.23 -4.91 14.28
C TRP A 227 -15.14 -4.50 13.28
N LEU A 228 -15.16 -5.15 12.12
CA LEU A 228 -14.33 -4.83 10.96
C LEU A 228 -15.24 -4.87 9.72
N LEU A 229 -15.29 -3.78 8.97
CA LEU A 229 -16.07 -3.71 7.73
C LEU A 229 -15.36 -4.53 6.67
N ASN A 230 -16.08 -5.48 6.09
CA ASN A 230 -15.56 -6.28 4.98
C ASN A 230 -15.71 -5.47 3.68
N MET A 231 -14.71 -4.64 3.41
CA MET A 231 -14.66 -3.77 2.26
C MET A 231 -13.30 -3.89 1.61
N ASN A 232 -13.29 -3.95 0.28
CA ASN A 232 -12.07 -3.91 -0.51
C ASN A 232 -11.97 -2.54 -1.17
N GLY A 233 -10.80 -1.92 -1.09
CA GLY A 233 -10.53 -0.65 -1.73
C GLY A 233 -9.07 -0.27 -1.58
N SER A 234 -8.69 0.88 -2.11
CA SER A 234 -7.36 1.43 -1.83
C SER A 234 -7.20 1.78 -0.35
N GLU A 235 -5.95 1.95 0.07
CA GLU A 235 -5.58 2.28 1.45
C GLU A 235 -6.39 3.43 2.03
N ILE A 236 -6.73 3.27 3.30
CA ILE A 236 -7.30 4.35 4.10
C ILE A 236 -6.20 5.36 4.48
N THR A 237 -6.40 6.62 4.11
CA THR A 237 -5.47 7.73 4.38
C THR A 237 -5.95 8.65 5.51
N SER A 238 -7.26 8.72 5.73
CA SER A 238 -7.88 9.51 6.80
C SER A 238 -9.23 8.93 7.23
N LEU A 239 -9.54 9.05 8.53
CA LEU A 239 -10.78 8.62 9.15
C LEU A 239 -11.29 9.64 10.14
N ASP A 240 -12.61 9.78 10.21
CA ASP A 240 -13.28 10.60 11.20
C ASP A 240 -14.72 10.11 11.44
N THR A 241 -15.34 10.52 12.54
CA THR A 241 -16.77 10.29 12.81
C THR A 241 -17.50 11.61 13.00
N TYR A 242 -18.64 11.75 12.34
CA TYR A 242 -19.44 12.96 12.45
C TYR A 242 -20.90 12.71 12.07
N GLU A 243 -21.81 13.43 12.70
CA GLU A 243 -23.23 13.39 12.36
C GLU A 243 -23.50 14.39 11.23
N LEU A 244 -23.86 13.87 10.05
CA LEU A 244 -24.18 14.71 8.89
C LEU A 244 -25.67 15.03 8.79
N GLN A 245 -26.53 14.07 9.10
CA GLN A 245 -27.98 14.24 8.96
C GLN A 245 -28.74 13.62 10.14
N ASP A 246 -28.95 12.30 10.09
CA ASP A 246 -29.74 11.55 11.07
C ASP A 246 -28.88 10.37 11.56
N GLY A 247 -28.03 10.62 12.56
CA GLY A 247 -27.13 9.62 13.13
C GLY A 247 -25.66 9.77 12.74
N LEU A 248 -24.82 9.05 13.48
CA LEU A 248 -23.37 9.11 13.34
C LEU A 248 -22.92 8.41 12.05
N ASP A 249 -22.06 9.09 11.30
CA ASP A 249 -21.45 8.55 10.09
C ASP A 249 -19.94 8.39 10.26
N ILE A 250 -19.38 7.41 9.56
CA ILE A 250 -17.94 7.18 9.39
C ILE A 250 -17.52 7.85 8.08
N LEU A 251 -16.57 8.77 8.17
CA LEU A 251 -16.00 9.50 7.05
C LEU A 251 -14.67 8.87 6.67
N ILE A 252 -14.56 8.44 5.42
CA ILE A 252 -13.40 7.69 4.92
C ILE A 252 -12.77 8.45 3.76
N GLY A 253 -11.48 8.75 3.86
CA GLY A 253 -10.64 9.21 2.75
C GLY A 253 -9.69 8.10 2.30
N ARG A 254 -9.57 7.91 0.99
CA ARG A 254 -8.74 6.87 0.38
C ARG A 254 -7.60 7.41 -0.49
N GLN A 255 -6.61 6.56 -0.71
CA GLN A 255 -5.45 6.85 -1.55
C GLN A 255 -5.81 6.97 -3.04
N ASP A 256 -6.88 6.33 -3.54
CA ASP A 256 -7.33 6.49 -4.94
C ASP A 256 -8.15 7.76 -5.20
N GLY A 257 -8.37 8.59 -4.17
CA GLY A 257 -9.18 9.80 -4.24
C GLY A 257 -10.66 9.61 -3.93
N THR A 258 -11.09 8.41 -3.58
CA THR A 258 -12.45 8.16 -3.13
C THR A 258 -12.68 8.68 -1.71
N VAL A 259 -13.77 9.41 -1.54
CA VAL A 259 -14.35 9.78 -0.25
C VAL A 259 -15.64 9.00 -0.07
N GLU A 260 -15.77 8.29 1.04
CA GLU A 260 -16.96 7.49 1.35
C GLU A 260 -17.54 7.87 2.70
N VAL A 261 -18.87 7.81 2.79
CA VAL A 261 -19.63 8.03 4.02
C VAL A 261 -20.43 6.77 4.31
N TYR A 262 -20.18 6.16 5.46
CA TYR A 262 -20.89 4.97 5.92
C TYR A 262 -21.71 5.27 7.16
N THR A 263 -22.87 4.65 7.31
CA THR A 263 -23.55 4.65 8.62
C THR A 263 -22.67 3.94 9.65
N PHE A 264 -22.64 4.46 10.87
CA PHE A 264 -21.96 3.77 11.96
C PHE A 264 -22.69 2.45 12.30
N PRO A 265 -22.00 1.29 12.40
CA PRO A 265 -22.62 0.04 12.82
C PRO A 265 -23.13 0.12 14.27
N GLU A 266 -24.40 -0.22 14.48
CA GLU A 266 -24.97 -0.48 15.81
C GLU A 266 -25.14 -2.00 16.01
N GLU A 267 -25.46 -2.46 17.23
CA GLU A 267 -25.42 -3.89 17.61
C GLU A 267 -26.15 -4.83 16.63
N ASP A 268 -27.24 -4.38 16.00
CA ASP A 268 -28.05 -5.16 15.05
C ASP A 268 -28.06 -4.60 13.61
N THR A 269 -27.27 -3.56 13.31
CA THR A 269 -27.27 -2.91 11.97
C THR A 269 -25.89 -2.91 11.33
N LEU A 270 -25.82 -3.44 10.10
CA LEU A 270 -24.61 -3.38 9.30
C LEU A 270 -24.39 -1.96 8.76
N ALA A 271 -23.12 -1.54 8.66
CA ALA A 271 -22.79 -0.31 7.97
C ALA A 271 -23.28 -0.34 6.52
N SER A 272 -23.91 0.76 6.11
CA SER A 272 -24.39 0.97 4.75
C SER A 272 -23.70 2.19 4.15
N LEU A 273 -23.27 2.08 2.89
CA LEU A 273 -22.70 3.20 2.14
C LEU A 273 -23.81 4.22 1.88
N ARG A 274 -23.65 5.44 2.38
CA ARG A 274 -24.60 6.56 2.20
C ARG A 274 -24.24 7.47 1.04
N TYR A 275 -22.94 7.68 0.82
CA TYR A 275 -22.41 8.61 -0.19
C TYR A 275 -21.01 8.20 -0.63
N ARG A 276 -20.71 8.41 -1.90
CA ARG A 276 -19.38 8.20 -2.50
C ARG A 276 -19.07 9.36 -3.45
N TYR A 277 -17.84 9.88 -3.37
CA TYR A 277 -17.31 10.90 -4.26
C TYR A 277 -15.89 10.55 -4.66
N ASN A 278 -15.48 10.84 -5.90
CA ASN A 278 -14.10 10.64 -6.35
C ASN A 278 -13.48 11.99 -6.71
N ALA A 279 -12.39 12.35 -6.01
CA ALA A 279 -11.65 13.59 -6.20
C ALA A 279 -10.58 13.51 -7.30
N SER A 280 -10.38 12.34 -7.94
CA SER A 280 -9.35 12.04 -8.95
C SER A 280 -7.90 12.23 -8.49
N GLU A 281 -7.68 12.33 -7.19
CA GLU A 281 -6.40 12.56 -6.54
C GLU A 281 -6.47 12.05 -5.10
N SER A 282 -5.38 11.55 -4.54
CA SER A 282 -5.34 11.00 -3.19
C SER A 282 -5.89 11.96 -2.15
N ILE A 283 -6.73 11.43 -1.26
CA ILE A 283 -7.25 12.20 -0.13
C ILE A 283 -6.19 12.25 0.96
N SER A 284 -5.75 13.44 1.37
CA SER A 284 -4.82 13.58 2.49
C SER A 284 -5.54 13.66 3.83
N SER A 285 -6.74 14.27 3.87
CA SER A 285 -7.53 14.42 5.10
C SER A 285 -9.03 14.47 4.82
N VAL A 286 -9.80 13.87 5.71
CA VAL A 286 -11.27 14.04 5.82
C VAL A 286 -11.61 14.43 7.25
N THR A 287 -12.48 15.42 7.44
CA THR A 287 -12.97 15.80 8.77
C THR A 287 -14.39 16.34 8.68
N GLY A 288 -15.27 15.90 9.58
CA GLY A 288 -16.65 16.37 9.66
C GLY A 288 -16.78 17.63 10.51
N GLY A 289 -17.54 18.61 10.02
CA GLY A 289 -17.77 19.87 10.72
C GLY A 289 -18.84 20.72 10.04
N ILE A 290 -18.89 22.00 10.40
CA ILE A 290 -19.72 23.02 9.75
C ILE A 290 -18.79 24.15 9.33
N ILE A 291 -18.51 24.32 8.04
CA ILE A 291 -17.54 25.34 7.57
C ILE A 291 -18.27 26.44 6.81
N GLY A 292 -18.89 26.13 5.67
CA GLY A 292 -19.40 27.15 4.74
C GLY A 292 -20.65 27.86 5.24
N ALA A 293 -21.63 27.11 5.75
CA ALA A 293 -22.93 27.65 6.14
C ALA A 293 -23.36 27.10 7.50
N ALA A 294 -23.74 28.01 8.42
CA ALA A 294 -24.23 27.62 9.74
C ALA A 294 -25.45 26.70 9.63
N GLY A 295 -25.50 25.67 10.47
CA GLY A 295 -26.57 24.68 10.49
C GLY A 295 -26.49 23.58 9.42
N TYR A 296 -25.53 23.63 8.49
CA TYR A 296 -25.34 22.60 7.47
C TYR A 296 -24.02 21.85 7.69
N PRO A 297 -24.06 20.64 8.27
CA PRO A 297 -22.93 19.74 8.33
C PRO A 297 -22.32 19.47 6.96
N GLU A 298 -21.01 19.27 6.94
CA GLU A 298 -20.24 18.95 5.75
C GLU A 298 -19.02 18.08 6.09
N VAL A 299 -18.55 17.37 5.07
CA VAL A 299 -17.24 16.70 5.10
C VAL A 299 -16.22 17.63 4.46
N LEU A 300 -15.29 18.17 5.25
CA LEU A 300 -14.16 18.92 4.75
C LEU A 300 -13.10 17.93 4.23
N VAL A 301 -12.74 18.06 2.96
CA VAL A 301 -11.79 17.19 2.27
C VAL A 301 -10.57 18.00 1.87
N THR A 302 -9.39 17.42 2.03
CA THR A 302 -8.13 17.94 1.50
C THR A 302 -7.46 16.87 0.64
N THR A 303 -7.01 17.23 -0.55
CA THR A 303 -6.31 16.32 -1.47
C THR A 303 -4.79 16.49 -1.39
N TYR A 304 -4.04 15.58 -1.99
CA TYR A 304 -2.57 15.63 -2.05
C TYR A 304 -2.02 16.96 -2.59
N SER A 305 -2.52 17.47 -3.73
CA SER A 305 -2.14 18.79 -4.28
C SER A 305 -2.61 19.99 -3.46
N GLY A 306 -3.32 19.78 -2.34
CA GLY A 306 -3.74 20.85 -1.44
C GLY A 306 -5.07 21.49 -1.82
N ARG A 307 -5.90 20.86 -2.67
CA ARG A 307 -7.27 21.34 -2.89
C ARG A 307 -8.12 21.09 -1.66
N ILE A 308 -8.83 22.11 -1.21
CA ILE A 308 -9.70 22.06 -0.03
C ILE A 308 -11.12 22.37 -0.47
N PHE A 309 -12.03 21.42 -0.22
CA PHE A 309 -13.44 21.55 -0.57
C PHE A 309 -14.31 20.86 0.48
N GLY A 310 -15.55 21.32 0.59
CA GLY A 310 -16.59 20.73 1.44
C GLY A 310 -17.55 19.88 0.61
N LEU A 311 -18.00 18.77 1.18
CA LEU A 311 -19.16 18.00 0.72
C LEU A 311 -20.30 18.29 1.70
N THR A 312 -21.14 19.28 1.37
CA THR A 312 -22.13 19.86 2.28
C THR A 312 -23.53 19.28 2.11
N THR A 313 -24.27 19.23 3.21
CA THR A 313 -25.71 18.94 3.25
C THR A 313 -26.59 20.10 2.76
N LYS A 314 -26.00 21.29 2.54
CA LYS A 314 -26.74 22.43 1.96
C LYS A 314 -27.19 22.08 0.53
N PRO A 315 -28.49 22.26 0.19
CA PRO A 315 -29.01 21.86 -1.11
C PRO A 315 -28.46 22.74 -2.25
N PRO A 316 -28.27 22.17 -3.46
CA PRO A 316 -27.56 22.82 -4.56
C PRO A 316 -28.21 24.11 -5.07
N GLY A 317 -29.55 24.20 -5.06
CA GLY A 317 -30.27 25.41 -5.47
C GLY A 317 -29.95 26.67 -4.64
N LEU A 318 -29.39 26.51 -3.43
CA LEU A 318 -28.91 27.61 -2.58
C LEU A 318 -27.40 27.88 -2.73
N LEU A 319 -26.70 27.14 -3.60
CA LEU A 319 -25.27 27.32 -3.92
C LEU A 319 -25.05 28.10 -5.22
N GLU A 320 -25.96 27.96 -6.19
CA GLU A 320 -25.81 28.52 -7.55
C GLU A 320 -25.99 30.04 -7.62
N ALA A 321 -26.69 30.65 -6.66
CA ALA A 321 -26.94 32.10 -6.63
C ALA A 321 -25.67 32.97 -6.48
N ASP A 322 -24.54 32.39 -6.06
CA ASP A 322 -23.28 33.08 -5.79
C ASP A 322 -22.21 32.94 -6.91
N GLN A 323 -22.45 32.18 -7.99
CA GLN A 323 -21.37 31.70 -8.88
C GLN A 323 -20.99 32.62 -10.07
N ASN A 324 -21.84 33.56 -10.50
CA ASN A 324 -21.59 34.34 -11.72
C ASN A 324 -20.43 35.36 -11.61
N ASP A 325 -20.16 35.90 -10.42
CA ASP A 325 -19.06 36.85 -10.20
C ASP A 325 -17.68 36.16 -10.12
N GLY A 326 -17.64 34.88 -9.76
CA GLY A 326 -16.40 34.12 -9.58
C GLY A 326 -15.67 33.84 -10.91
N LEU A 327 -16.41 33.46 -11.94
CA LEU A 327 -15.84 33.14 -13.26
C LEU A 327 -15.16 34.37 -13.89
N THR A 328 -15.74 35.55 -13.72
CA THR A 328 -15.21 36.81 -14.25
C THR A 328 -13.91 37.20 -13.55
N LYS A 329 -13.85 37.04 -12.21
CA LYS A 329 -12.62 37.26 -11.43
C LYS A 329 -11.49 36.30 -11.84
N LEU A 330 -11.81 35.00 -11.99
CA LEU A 330 -10.85 33.98 -12.43
C LEU A 330 -10.26 34.28 -13.81
N LYS A 331 -11.08 34.73 -14.76
CA LYS A 331 -10.59 35.11 -16.11
C LYS A 331 -9.60 36.27 -16.06
N LEU A 332 -9.87 37.29 -15.24
CA LEU A 332 -8.96 38.42 -15.05
C LEU A 332 -7.65 37.99 -14.38
N GLU A 333 -7.73 37.13 -13.36
CA GLU A 333 -6.55 36.61 -12.67
C GLU A 333 -5.67 35.76 -13.61
N ILE A 334 -6.28 34.88 -14.42
CA ILE A 334 -5.56 34.09 -15.44
C ILE A 334 -4.83 35.01 -16.41
N GLN A 335 -5.49 36.06 -16.90
CA GLN A 335 -4.86 37.01 -17.83
C GLN A 335 -3.66 37.71 -17.18
N GLN A 336 -3.81 38.21 -15.95
CA GLN A 336 -2.73 38.89 -15.22
C GLN A 336 -1.54 37.95 -14.93
N LEU A 337 -1.81 36.69 -14.58
CA LEU A 337 -0.76 35.69 -14.35
C LEU A 337 -0.06 35.30 -15.66
N GLN A 338 -0.78 35.23 -16.78
CA GLN A 338 -0.21 34.96 -18.10
C GLN A 338 0.72 36.09 -18.55
N GLU A 339 0.33 37.35 -18.34
CA GLU A 339 1.17 38.52 -18.65
C GLU A 339 2.46 38.49 -17.83
N LYS A 340 2.37 38.33 -16.50
CA LYS A 340 3.56 38.21 -15.61
C LYS A 340 4.47 37.04 -15.99
N LEU A 341 3.89 35.88 -16.31
CA LEU A 341 4.66 34.70 -16.72
C LEU A 341 5.45 34.96 -18.01
N ASN A 342 4.87 35.71 -18.96
CA ASN A 342 5.56 36.06 -20.20
C ASN A 342 6.69 37.05 -19.95
N GLU A 343 6.48 38.05 -19.09
CA GLU A 343 7.52 39.00 -18.66
C GLU A 343 8.71 38.26 -17.99
N GLU A 344 8.44 37.33 -17.07
CA GLU A 344 9.49 36.54 -16.41
C GLU A 344 10.22 35.58 -17.36
N LYS A 345 9.50 34.97 -18.31
CA LYS A 345 10.12 34.13 -19.36
C LYS A 345 11.08 34.94 -20.22
N GLU A 346 10.70 36.15 -20.62
CA GLU A 346 11.57 37.04 -21.39
C GLU A 346 12.81 37.43 -20.56
N ALA A 347 12.64 37.74 -19.28
CA ALA A 347 13.76 38.06 -18.38
C ALA A 347 14.72 36.88 -18.15
N ALA A 348 14.19 35.66 -18.01
CA ALA A 348 14.97 34.44 -17.77
C ALA A 348 15.89 34.07 -18.94
N ILE A 349 15.50 34.37 -20.20
CA ILE A 349 16.31 34.15 -21.40
C ILE A 349 17.65 34.92 -21.33
N PHE A 350 17.70 36.04 -20.61
CA PHE A 350 18.91 36.87 -20.46
C PHE A 350 19.74 36.53 -19.21
N SER A 351 19.27 35.63 -18.35
CA SER A 351 20.02 35.19 -17.17
C SER A 351 20.98 34.05 -17.53
N THR A 352 22.27 34.20 -17.18
CA THR A 352 23.33 33.20 -17.41
C THR A 352 23.58 32.29 -16.20
N ASP A 353 22.81 32.47 -15.12
CA ASP A 353 22.94 31.66 -13.92
C ASP A 353 22.38 30.24 -14.15
N PRO A 354 23.05 29.20 -13.63
CA PRO A 354 22.55 27.84 -13.73
C PRO A 354 21.18 27.76 -13.02
N LEU A 355 20.13 27.43 -13.77
CA LEU A 355 18.78 27.22 -13.24
C LEU A 355 18.83 26.17 -12.12
N ALA A 356 18.46 26.58 -10.91
CA ALA A 356 18.17 25.64 -9.85
C ALA A 356 16.98 24.77 -10.31
N PRO A 357 17.11 23.43 -10.33
CA PRO A 357 16.05 22.56 -10.82
C PRO A 357 14.86 22.58 -9.85
N LEU A 358 13.64 22.60 -10.39
CA LEU A 358 12.43 22.46 -9.59
C LEU A 358 12.41 21.08 -8.93
N ILE A 359 12.28 21.04 -7.60
CA ILE A 359 12.18 19.78 -6.86
C ILE A 359 10.71 19.33 -6.90
N LEU A 360 10.43 18.36 -7.77
CA LEU A 360 9.10 17.72 -7.85
C LEU A 360 8.85 16.84 -6.63
N SER A 361 7.71 17.06 -5.96
CA SER A 361 7.24 16.21 -4.86
C SER A 361 6.51 14.99 -5.41
N VAL A 362 7.22 13.88 -5.55
CA VAL A 362 6.63 12.61 -6.04
C VAL A 362 6.23 11.73 -4.87
N ASN A 363 4.95 11.42 -4.77
CA ASN A 363 4.43 10.39 -3.89
C ASN A 363 4.34 9.08 -4.69
N TYR A 364 4.86 7.98 -4.16
CA TYR A 364 4.80 6.70 -4.84
C TYR A 364 4.65 5.55 -3.85
N ARG A 365 4.05 4.45 -4.31
CA ARG A 365 3.88 3.24 -3.51
C ARG A 365 3.88 1.99 -4.38
N MET A 366 4.51 0.93 -3.90
CA MET A 366 4.49 -0.39 -4.53
C MET A 366 3.96 -1.42 -3.53
N VAL A 367 2.86 -2.08 -3.86
CA VAL A 367 2.19 -3.06 -2.98
C VAL A 367 1.92 -4.34 -3.77
N LEU A 368 2.23 -5.50 -3.17
CA LEU A 368 1.91 -6.80 -3.74
C LEU A 368 0.45 -7.16 -3.47
N SER A 369 -0.34 -7.36 -4.52
CA SER A 369 -1.68 -7.92 -4.43
C SER A 369 -1.60 -9.44 -4.30
N ARG A 370 -2.18 -9.99 -3.23
CA ARG A 370 -2.25 -11.45 -3.02
C ARG A 370 -3.24 -12.14 -3.97
N GLU A 371 -4.27 -11.42 -4.41
CA GLU A 371 -5.34 -11.98 -5.25
C GLU A 371 -4.88 -12.19 -6.70
N ASP A 372 -4.20 -11.18 -7.26
CA ASP A 372 -3.80 -11.16 -8.67
C ASP A 372 -2.29 -11.48 -8.84
N VAL A 373 -1.56 -11.76 -7.76
CA VAL A 373 -0.11 -12.05 -7.71
C VAL A 373 0.70 -11.08 -8.59
N SER A 374 0.42 -9.79 -8.40
CA SER A 374 1.03 -8.70 -9.15
C SER A 374 1.27 -7.50 -8.22
N TYR A 375 2.27 -6.69 -8.54
CA TYR A 375 2.52 -5.45 -7.84
C TYR A 375 1.70 -4.33 -8.45
N SER A 376 0.98 -3.59 -7.61
CA SER A 376 0.41 -2.29 -7.97
C SER A 376 1.40 -1.19 -7.56
N LEU A 377 1.84 -0.42 -8.56
CA LEU A 377 2.69 0.76 -8.42
C LEU A 377 1.84 2.01 -8.66
N SER A 378 1.62 2.79 -7.62
CA SER A 378 0.99 4.10 -7.71
C SER A 378 2.04 5.20 -7.70
N ILE A 379 1.86 6.19 -8.58
CA ILE A 379 2.70 7.39 -8.66
C ILE A 379 1.80 8.60 -8.73
N GLU A 380 2.13 9.60 -7.93
CA GLU A 380 1.35 10.83 -7.80
C GLU A 380 2.27 12.06 -7.78
N LEU A 381 1.87 13.07 -8.53
CA LEU A 381 2.45 14.41 -8.52
C LEU A 381 1.39 15.43 -8.07
N ASP A 382 1.88 16.55 -7.55
CA ASP A 382 1.09 17.75 -7.28
C ASP A 382 0.70 18.52 -8.55
N THR A 383 1.36 18.21 -9.66
CA THR A 383 1.19 18.83 -10.96
C THR A 383 0.91 17.77 -12.02
N PRO A 384 0.24 18.11 -13.15
CA PRO A 384 -0.06 17.15 -14.18
C PRO A 384 1.18 16.44 -14.72
N ILE A 385 1.10 15.12 -14.81
CA ILE A 385 2.14 14.26 -15.35
C ILE A 385 2.13 14.38 -16.88
N ASP A 386 3.30 14.62 -17.48
CA ASP A 386 3.48 14.59 -18.94
C ASP A 386 3.71 13.14 -19.38
N ASN A 387 4.71 12.50 -18.78
CA ASN A 387 5.05 11.12 -19.03
C ASN A 387 5.76 10.48 -17.82
N ILE A 388 5.63 9.16 -17.72
CA ILE A 388 6.40 8.30 -16.82
C ILE A 388 7.16 7.31 -17.67
N LEU A 389 8.49 7.31 -17.56
CA LEU A 389 9.35 6.30 -18.16
C LEU A 389 9.74 5.28 -17.10
N ILE A 390 9.54 4.00 -17.41
CA ILE A 390 9.96 2.85 -16.60
C ILE A 390 11.14 2.18 -17.31
N GLN A 391 12.23 2.00 -16.57
CA GLN A 391 13.35 1.18 -16.97
C GLN A 391 13.56 0.08 -15.93
N SER A 392 13.68 -1.17 -16.36
CA SER A 392 13.97 -2.30 -15.49
C SER A 392 15.21 -3.04 -15.95
N ASP A 393 16.08 -3.37 -14.99
CA ASP A 393 17.27 -4.21 -15.20
C ASP A 393 17.00 -5.72 -15.00
N THR A 394 15.75 -6.08 -14.70
CA THR A 394 15.24 -7.44 -14.57
C THR A 394 13.97 -7.57 -15.41
N PRO A 395 13.66 -8.74 -16.00
CA PRO A 395 12.42 -8.92 -16.75
C PRO A 395 11.22 -8.76 -15.82
N ILE A 396 10.31 -7.90 -16.26
CA ILE A 396 9.01 -7.67 -15.65
C ILE A 396 7.96 -7.66 -16.75
N GLU A 397 6.75 -8.06 -16.42
CA GLU A 397 5.59 -7.97 -17.30
C GLU A 397 4.76 -6.76 -16.86
N LEU A 398 4.45 -5.84 -17.77
CA LEU A 398 3.57 -4.70 -17.50
C LEU A 398 2.15 -5.09 -17.88
N LEU A 399 1.22 -4.96 -16.94
CA LEU A 399 -0.19 -5.33 -17.13
C LEU A 399 -1.02 -4.10 -17.45
N ASP A 400 -2.03 -4.29 -18.30
CA ASP A 400 -3.04 -3.28 -18.57
C ASP A 400 -3.92 -3.05 -17.34
N VAL A 401 -4.27 -1.79 -17.10
CA VAL A 401 -5.15 -1.37 -16.01
C VAL A 401 -6.32 -0.64 -16.64
N GLU A 402 -7.54 -1.15 -16.46
CA GLU A 402 -8.75 -0.61 -17.11
C GLU A 402 -8.99 0.89 -16.83
N ASN A 403 -8.64 1.35 -15.63
CA ASN A 403 -8.81 2.75 -15.21
C ASN A 403 -7.65 3.66 -15.64
N ASN A 404 -6.63 3.12 -16.31
CA ASN A 404 -5.46 3.89 -16.74
C ASN A 404 -5.70 4.46 -18.15
N SER A 405 -5.78 5.79 -18.24
CA SER A 405 -5.98 6.49 -19.52
C SER A 405 -4.69 6.79 -20.29
N ALA A 406 -3.53 6.43 -19.73
CA ALA A 406 -2.23 6.68 -20.35
C ALA A 406 -1.97 5.74 -21.53
N VAL A 407 -1.32 6.28 -22.57
CA VAL A 407 -0.88 5.47 -23.72
C VAL A 407 0.50 4.89 -23.40
N ILE A 408 0.61 3.57 -23.50
CA ILE A 408 1.84 2.82 -23.23
C ILE A 408 2.62 2.65 -24.55
N SER A 409 3.91 2.98 -24.52
CA SER A 409 4.84 2.69 -25.61
C SER A 409 6.01 1.85 -25.09
N LEU A 410 6.12 0.62 -25.58
CA LEU A 410 7.23 -0.28 -25.29
C LEU A 410 8.36 -0.05 -26.31
N SER A 411 9.52 0.33 -25.81
CA SER A 411 10.72 0.52 -26.64
C SER A 411 11.48 -0.79 -26.80
N MET A 412 12.16 -0.99 -27.93
CA MET A 412 13.04 -2.14 -28.11
C MET A 412 14.16 -2.12 -27.08
N CYS A 413 14.31 -3.22 -26.34
CA CYS A 413 15.25 -3.36 -25.25
C CYS A 413 16.47 -4.19 -25.67
N ASN A 414 17.64 -3.84 -25.16
CA ASN A 414 18.85 -4.65 -25.28
C ASN A 414 19.26 -5.16 -23.89
N PRO A 415 19.02 -6.45 -23.56
CA PRO A 415 19.37 -7.00 -22.25
C PRO A 415 20.86 -6.88 -21.91
N ARG A 416 21.74 -6.79 -22.92
CA ARG A 416 23.19 -6.62 -22.69
C ARG A 416 23.56 -5.27 -22.09
N GLU A 417 22.69 -4.26 -22.26
CA GLU A 417 22.86 -2.92 -21.70
C GLU A 417 22.22 -2.79 -20.31
N GLY A 418 21.69 -3.89 -19.75
CA GLY A 418 20.99 -3.88 -18.46
C GLY A 418 19.58 -3.31 -18.56
N ASN A 419 18.98 -3.31 -19.75
CA ASN A 419 17.60 -2.89 -19.98
C ASN A 419 16.79 -4.09 -20.47
N PHE A 420 15.96 -4.65 -19.61
CA PHE A 420 15.00 -5.70 -19.97
C PHE A 420 13.65 -5.12 -20.36
N VAL A 421 13.25 -4.01 -19.72
CA VAL A 421 12.01 -3.30 -20.01
C VAL A 421 12.28 -1.81 -20.09
N LEU A 422 11.77 -1.18 -21.14
CA LEU A 422 11.72 0.26 -21.36
C LEU A 422 10.31 0.62 -21.82
N ALA A 423 9.53 1.19 -20.93
CA ALA A 423 8.16 1.59 -21.20
C ALA A 423 7.97 3.08 -20.94
N THR A 424 7.24 3.75 -21.82
CA THR A 424 6.83 5.14 -21.61
C THR A 424 5.32 5.21 -21.53
N TYR A 425 4.81 5.65 -20.39
CA TYR A 425 3.40 5.98 -20.17
C TYR A 425 3.23 7.46 -20.45
N ARG A 426 2.48 7.79 -21.51
CA ARG A 426 2.11 9.17 -21.81
C ARG A 426 0.73 9.46 -21.26
N CYS A 427 0.67 10.34 -20.26
CA CYS A 427 -0.58 10.67 -19.60
C CYS A 427 -1.43 11.63 -20.46
N GLN A 428 -2.75 11.55 -20.28
CA GLN A 428 -3.68 12.52 -20.85
C GLN A 428 -3.67 13.82 -20.02
N VAL A 429 -4.41 14.83 -20.49
CA VAL A 429 -4.41 16.16 -19.86
C VAL A 429 -4.95 16.08 -18.41
N ASN A 430 -4.28 16.77 -17.48
CA ASN A 430 -4.66 16.87 -16.06
C ASN A 430 -4.62 15.57 -15.23
N THR A 431 -3.83 14.57 -15.65
CA THR A 431 -3.58 13.38 -14.82
C THR A 431 -2.49 13.65 -13.79
N ASN A 432 -2.82 13.65 -12.50
CA ASN A 432 -1.87 13.81 -11.40
C ASN A 432 -1.45 12.47 -10.77
N HIS A 433 -2.25 11.42 -10.95
CA HIS A 433 -2.06 10.10 -10.36
C HIS A 433 -2.12 9.03 -11.45
N LEU A 434 -1.17 8.09 -11.44
CA LEU A 434 -1.10 6.96 -12.35
C LEU A 434 -0.87 5.67 -11.55
N GLU A 435 -1.75 4.70 -11.76
CA GLU A 435 -1.57 3.33 -11.25
C GLU A 435 -1.13 2.41 -12.40
N MET A 436 -0.11 1.61 -12.12
CA MET A 436 0.45 0.64 -13.05
C MET A 436 0.56 -0.69 -12.35
N ARG A 437 0.30 -1.79 -13.07
CA ARG A 437 0.47 -3.14 -12.54
C ARG A 437 1.64 -3.81 -13.23
N LEU A 438 2.45 -4.52 -12.45
CA LEU A 438 3.57 -5.27 -12.98
C LEU A 438 3.70 -6.63 -12.31
N ARG A 439 4.12 -7.65 -13.06
CA ARG A 439 4.50 -8.96 -12.52
C ARG A 439 6.01 -9.11 -12.56
N THR A 440 6.51 -9.76 -11.52
CA THR A 440 7.92 -10.10 -11.35
C THR A 440 8.11 -11.61 -11.44
N ILE A 441 9.31 -12.03 -11.80
CA ILE A 441 9.70 -13.45 -11.84
C ILE A 441 10.58 -13.74 -10.62
N GLU A 442 10.25 -14.77 -9.84
CA GLU A 442 11.10 -15.17 -8.71
C GLU A 442 12.49 -15.64 -9.18
N GLY A 443 13.50 -15.35 -8.35
CA GLY A 443 14.89 -15.64 -8.65
C GLY A 443 15.60 -14.55 -9.47
N GLN A 444 14.88 -13.54 -9.96
CA GLN A 444 15.42 -12.47 -10.79
C GLN A 444 15.36 -11.10 -10.09
N PRO A 445 16.26 -10.84 -9.11
CA PRO A 445 16.31 -9.56 -8.41
C PRO A 445 16.78 -8.44 -9.35
N GLY A 446 16.36 -7.22 -9.06
CA GLY A 446 16.71 -6.06 -9.88
C GLY A 446 16.30 -4.73 -9.27
N THR A 447 16.32 -3.68 -10.05
CA THR A 447 15.90 -2.32 -9.72
C THR A 447 15.02 -1.76 -10.82
N LEU A 448 13.85 -1.28 -10.42
CA LEU A 448 12.95 -0.49 -11.24
C LEU A 448 13.33 0.98 -11.13
N GLN A 449 13.72 1.58 -12.25
CA GLN A 449 14.00 3.00 -12.37
C GLN A 449 12.80 3.70 -13.01
N ILE A 450 12.26 4.69 -12.33
CA ILE A 450 11.06 5.40 -12.74
C ILE A 450 11.41 6.87 -12.90
N TYR A 451 11.14 7.42 -14.07
CA TYR A 451 11.41 8.81 -14.41
C TYR A 451 10.08 9.51 -14.63
N VAL A 452 9.73 10.40 -13.70
CA VAL A 452 8.46 11.10 -13.69
C VAL A 452 8.67 12.52 -14.18
N THR A 453 8.01 12.91 -15.26
CA THR A 453 8.13 14.23 -15.88
C THR A 453 6.84 15.02 -15.70
N SER A 454 6.92 16.23 -15.17
CA SER A 454 5.78 17.15 -15.04
C SER A 454 5.53 17.94 -16.32
N GLN A 455 4.29 18.37 -16.54
CA GLN A 455 3.91 19.30 -17.61
C GLN A 455 4.33 20.76 -17.32
N VAL A 456 4.75 21.07 -16.09
CA VAL A 456 5.19 22.41 -15.68
C VAL A 456 6.48 22.83 -16.39
N GLN A 457 6.62 24.13 -16.67
CA GLN A 457 7.86 24.72 -17.18
C GLN A 457 8.67 25.41 -16.07
N PRO A 458 10.00 25.21 -15.99
CA PRO A 458 10.82 24.35 -16.86
C PRO A 458 10.50 22.86 -16.67
N LYS A 459 10.47 22.08 -17.77
CA LYS A 459 10.24 20.63 -17.71
C LYS A 459 11.29 19.99 -16.81
N CYS A 460 10.83 19.42 -15.72
CA CYS A 460 11.68 18.73 -14.76
C CYS A 460 11.31 17.25 -14.72
N CYS A 461 12.34 16.42 -14.53
CA CYS A 461 12.20 14.98 -14.39
C CYS A 461 12.75 14.56 -13.03
N ARG A 462 11.99 13.75 -12.29
CA ARG A 462 12.43 13.13 -11.04
C ARG A 462 12.62 11.64 -11.26
N LYS A 463 13.81 11.14 -10.94
CA LYS A 463 14.14 9.72 -10.92
C LYS A 463 13.83 9.12 -9.54
N ILE A 464 13.14 7.98 -9.54
CA ILE A 464 12.88 7.13 -8.38
C ILE A 464 13.48 5.74 -8.68
N SER A 465 14.05 5.09 -7.66
CA SER A 465 14.59 3.75 -7.75
C SER A 465 13.88 2.84 -6.75
N ILE A 466 13.26 1.76 -7.22
CA ILE A 466 12.56 0.78 -6.38
C ILE A 466 13.23 -0.60 -6.56
N PRO A 467 13.76 -1.22 -5.50
CA PRO A 467 14.36 -2.54 -5.61
C PRO A 467 13.29 -3.64 -5.76
N ILE A 468 13.57 -4.59 -6.65
CA ILE A 468 12.80 -5.83 -6.81
C ILE A 468 13.56 -6.94 -6.09
N SER A 469 12.93 -7.47 -5.04
CA SER A 469 13.47 -8.58 -4.24
C SER A 469 13.54 -9.87 -5.06
N ALA A 470 14.47 -10.77 -4.74
CA ALA A 470 14.60 -12.02 -5.48
C ALA A 470 13.44 -13.00 -5.25
N LEU A 471 12.94 -13.06 -4.02
CA LEU A 471 11.74 -13.77 -3.64
C LEU A 471 10.59 -12.75 -3.52
N SER A 472 10.37 -12.00 -4.60
CA SER A 472 9.41 -10.89 -4.65
C SER A 472 7.98 -11.34 -4.35
N LEU A 473 7.58 -12.56 -4.69
CA LEU A 473 6.22 -13.05 -4.49
C LEU A 473 5.99 -13.64 -3.08
N HIS A 474 6.96 -13.55 -2.17
CA HIS A 474 6.79 -13.99 -0.79
C HIS A 474 6.15 -12.89 0.05
N VAL A 475 5.20 -13.26 0.91
CA VAL A 475 4.56 -12.33 1.84
C VAL A 475 4.88 -12.77 3.26
N ARG A 476 5.31 -11.81 4.08
CA ARG A 476 5.62 -12.07 5.48
C ARG A 476 4.35 -12.49 6.21
N GLN A 477 4.45 -13.58 6.96
CA GLN A 477 3.39 -14.06 7.82
C GLN A 477 3.73 -13.67 9.26
N HIS A 478 2.75 -13.02 9.90
CA HIS A 478 2.81 -12.69 11.32
C HIS A 478 2.03 -13.77 12.07
N GLU A 479 2.60 -14.27 13.17
CA GLU A 479 2.08 -15.45 13.89
C GLU A 479 0.56 -15.38 14.10
N MET A 480 -0.13 -16.37 13.53
CA MET A 480 -1.52 -16.75 13.84
C MET A 480 -1.47 -17.95 14.80
N GLU A 481 -2.49 -18.10 15.63
CA GLU A 481 -2.61 -19.07 16.74
C GLU A 481 -2.42 -20.57 16.36
N ASP A 482 -2.27 -20.92 15.08
CA ASP A 482 -2.04 -22.28 14.59
C ASP A 482 -0.55 -22.62 14.41
N THR A 483 0.27 -22.34 15.42
CA THR A 483 1.71 -22.65 15.46
C THR A 483 2.03 -24.15 15.31
N LYS A 484 1.01 -25.03 15.38
CA LYS A 484 1.15 -26.48 15.22
C LYS A 484 1.17 -26.94 13.76
N SER A 485 0.49 -26.26 12.84
CA SER A 485 0.41 -26.68 11.42
C SER A 485 1.70 -26.39 10.64
N TYR A 486 2.37 -25.29 10.98
CA TYR A 486 3.54 -24.79 10.23
C TYR A 486 4.90 -25.40 10.63
N ASN A 487 4.92 -26.30 11.62
CA ASN A 487 6.16 -26.93 12.10
C ASN A 487 6.38 -28.34 11.52
N GLU A 488 5.41 -28.91 10.80
CA GLU A 488 5.43 -30.31 10.34
C GLU A 488 5.30 -30.42 8.80
N GLY A 489 5.96 -29.53 8.06
CA GLY A 489 6.09 -29.65 6.61
C GLY A 489 7.34 -30.44 6.18
N PRO A 490 7.37 -31.08 5.00
CA PRO A 490 8.59 -31.62 4.43
C PRO A 490 9.51 -30.47 3.98
N PHE A 491 10.34 -29.99 4.90
CA PHE A 491 11.23 -28.88 4.62
C PHE A 491 12.53 -29.34 3.96
N ASN A 492 12.98 -28.54 2.99
CA ASN A 492 14.38 -28.50 2.59
C ASN A 492 15.12 -27.56 3.53
N GLU A 493 16.32 -27.94 3.97
CA GLU A 493 17.12 -27.16 4.91
C GLU A 493 18.34 -26.56 4.21
N LEU A 494 18.52 -25.24 4.32
CA LEU A 494 19.76 -24.56 3.96
C LEU A 494 20.39 -23.96 5.20
N LYS A 495 21.59 -24.41 5.52
CA LYS A 495 22.36 -23.94 6.66
C LYS A 495 23.62 -23.23 6.20
N LEU A 496 23.79 -21.99 6.66
CA LEU A 496 24.95 -21.14 6.39
C LEU A 496 25.68 -20.88 7.70
N ILE A 497 26.96 -21.21 7.77
CA ILE A 497 27.82 -20.96 8.93
C ILE A 497 28.98 -20.07 8.47
N GLY A 498 29.29 -19.01 9.23
CA GLY A 498 30.41 -18.14 8.90
C GLY A 498 30.55 -16.96 9.86
N ASN A 499 31.51 -16.09 9.61
CA ASN A 499 31.80 -14.95 10.51
C ASN A 499 30.98 -13.69 10.15
N PHE A 500 29.66 -13.81 10.09
CA PHE A 500 28.75 -12.68 9.89
C PHE A 500 28.00 -12.30 11.18
N THR A 501 27.65 -11.03 11.29
CA THR A 501 26.80 -10.50 12.35
C THR A 501 25.31 -10.66 12.02
N VAL A 502 24.45 -10.54 13.03
CA VAL A 502 22.99 -10.55 12.83
C VAL A 502 22.56 -9.42 11.88
N ALA A 503 23.12 -8.22 12.03
CA ALA A 503 22.81 -7.07 11.19
C ALA A 503 23.20 -7.29 9.71
N GLU A 504 24.34 -7.96 9.46
CA GLU A 504 24.75 -8.28 8.09
C GLU A 504 23.81 -9.30 7.44
N MET A 505 23.48 -10.39 8.12
CA MET A 505 22.52 -11.38 7.61
C MET A 505 21.14 -10.75 7.39
N HIS A 506 20.70 -9.91 8.33
CA HIS A 506 19.44 -9.18 8.21
C HIS A 506 19.42 -8.27 6.97
N ALA A 507 20.50 -7.52 6.73
CA ALA A 507 20.66 -6.70 5.54
C ALA A 507 20.73 -7.53 4.24
N TRP A 508 21.29 -8.74 4.28
CA TRP A 508 21.26 -9.64 3.11
C TRP A 508 19.84 -10.12 2.83
N LEU A 509 19.08 -10.46 3.87
CA LEU A 509 17.68 -10.86 3.73
C LEU A 509 16.80 -9.75 3.19
N SER A 510 17.05 -8.48 3.53
CA SER A 510 16.30 -7.35 2.95
C SER A 510 16.51 -7.16 1.44
N PHE A 511 17.52 -7.79 0.83
CA PHE A 511 17.66 -7.83 -0.64
C PHE A 511 16.92 -9.02 -1.27
N VAL A 512 16.70 -10.09 -0.50
CA VAL A 512 16.09 -11.33 -1.00
C VAL A 512 14.58 -11.32 -0.79
N LEU A 513 14.11 -10.84 0.35
CA LEU A 513 12.72 -10.92 0.79
C LEU A 513 12.12 -9.50 0.90
N PRO A 514 10.85 -9.32 0.50
CA PRO A 514 10.13 -8.10 0.76
C PRO A 514 9.75 -8.00 2.24
N ASP A 515 9.37 -6.80 2.68
CA ASP A 515 8.77 -6.54 4.00
C ASP A 515 9.58 -7.10 5.19
N VAL A 516 10.91 -7.06 5.06
CA VAL A 516 11.83 -7.37 6.16
C VAL A 516 11.76 -6.21 7.17
N PRO A 517 11.65 -6.50 8.48
CA PRO A 517 11.49 -5.46 9.49
C PRO A 517 12.66 -4.49 9.51
N GLU A 518 12.45 -3.30 10.06
CA GLU A 518 13.51 -2.29 10.20
C GLU A 518 14.64 -2.78 11.10
N ARG A 519 14.28 -3.56 12.13
CA ARG A 519 15.23 -4.22 13.02
C ARG A 519 14.76 -5.64 13.31
N PRO A 520 15.68 -6.61 13.39
CA PRO A 520 15.31 -7.97 13.76
C PRO A 520 14.84 -8.03 15.21
N HIS A 521 13.69 -8.66 15.43
CA HIS A 521 13.29 -9.09 16.77
C HIS A 521 14.13 -10.29 17.18
N LEU A 522 14.86 -10.17 18.30
CA LEU A 522 15.77 -11.18 18.79
C LEU A 522 15.21 -11.84 20.05
N GLU A 523 14.98 -13.15 19.96
CA GLU A 523 14.65 -14.02 21.09
C GLU A 523 15.87 -14.89 21.35
N GLU A 524 16.45 -14.79 22.56
CA GLU A 524 17.69 -15.51 22.92
C GLU A 524 18.86 -15.32 21.92
N GLY A 525 18.87 -14.17 21.22
CA GLY A 525 19.89 -13.84 20.21
C GLY A 525 19.64 -14.42 18.81
N GLU A 526 18.50 -15.07 18.58
CA GLU A 526 18.03 -15.58 17.29
C GLU A 526 16.85 -14.76 16.78
N ALA A 527 16.85 -14.43 15.50
CA ALA A 527 15.73 -13.82 14.80
C ALA A 527 15.01 -14.87 13.94
N THR A 528 13.68 -14.82 13.94
CA THR A 528 12.83 -15.69 13.12
C THR A 528 11.93 -14.84 12.23
N LEU A 529 11.90 -15.15 10.94
CA LEU A 529 10.95 -14.60 9.98
C LEU A 529 10.26 -15.76 9.25
N VAL A 530 8.96 -15.60 8.98
CA VAL A 530 8.14 -16.60 8.28
C VAL A 530 7.48 -15.93 7.09
N TYR A 531 7.50 -16.60 5.94
CA TYR A 531 6.96 -16.12 4.68
C TYR A 531 6.13 -17.21 4.02
N ILE A 532 5.13 -16.79 3.24
CA ILE A 532 4.36 -17.67 2.37
C ILE A 532 4.43 -17.14 0.94
N SER A 533 4.63 -18.02 -0.05
CA SER A 533 4.55 -17.64 -1.46
C SER A 533 3.11 -17.27 -1.81
N ALA A 534 2.87 -16.05 -2.29
CA ALA A 534 1.55 -15.61 -2.75
C ALA A 534 1.08 -16.37 -4.00
N PHE A 535 2.01 -16.93 -4.78
CA PHE A 535 1.67 -17.68 -5.99
C PHE A 535 1.31 -19.15 -5.69
N ILE A 536 2.20 -19.87 -5.00
CA ILE A 536 2.06 -21.32 -4.80
C ILE A 536 1.43 -21.66 -3.43
N GLY A 537 1.65 -20.82 -2.42
CA GLY A 537 1.24 -21.08 -1.04
C GLY A 537 2.27 -21.83 -0.18
N THR A 538 3.52 -21.97 -0.64
CA THR A 538 4.60 -22.66 0.08
C THR A 538 5.20 -21.82 1.19
N LEU A 539 5.59 -22.47 2.29
CA LEU A 539 6.20 -21.82 3.46
C LEU A 539 7.72 -21.70 3.33
N LEU A 540 8.25 -20.56 3.81
CA LEU A 540 9.67 -20.30 4.02
C LEU A 540 9.89 -19.75 5.43
N LYS A 541 10.72 -20.42 6.23
CA LYS A 541 11.09 -20.01 7.59
C LYS A 541 12.59 -19.69 7.64
N CYS A 542 12.90 -18.46 8.01
CA CYS A 542 14.27 -17.95 8.12
C CYS A 542 14.62 -17.81 9.60
N LYS A 543 15.59 -18.58 10.08
CA LYS A 543 16.14 -18.45 11.43
C LYS A 543 17.60 -18.04 11.35
N TYR A 544 17.99 -16.98 12.03
CA TYR A 544 19.38 -16.53 11.99
C TYR A 544 19.83 -15.89 13.30
N LYS A 545 21.08 -16.14 13.62
CA LYS A 545 21.81 -15.58 14.75
C LYS A 545 23.23 -15.25 14.32
N LYS A 546 24.02 -14.70 15.25
CA LYS A 546 25.43 -14.39 14.98
C LYS A 546 26.16 -15.65 14.49
N GLY A 547 26.68 -15.57 13.27
CA GLY A 547 27.48 -16.60 12.59
C GLY A 547 26.77 -17.89 12.16
N SER A 548 25.44 -17.98 12.28
CA SER A 548 24.67 -19.14 11.84
C SER A 548 23.29 -18.72 11.34
N ALA A 549 22.90 -19.21 10.16
CA ALA A 549 21.56 -19.04 9.61
C ALA A 549 21.05 -20.38 9.07
N ILE A 550 19.77 -20.66 9.31
CA ILE A 550 19.07 -21.86 8.88
C ILE A 550 17.76 -21.44 8.22
N PHE A 551 17.55 -21.91 7.00
CA PHE A 551 16.37 -21.64 6.20
C PHE A 551 15.65 -22.95 5.93
N PHE A 552 14.36 -23.00 6.26
CA PHE A 552 13.48 -24.14 5.99
C PHE A 552 12.46 -23.73 4.94
N GLY A 553 12.41 -24.44 3.81
CA GLY A 553 11.51 -24.12 2.70
C GLY A 553 10.83 -25.36 2.15
N GLU A 554 9.50 -25.30 1.97
CA GLU A 554 8.76 -26.38 1.28
C GLU A 554 9.12 -26.44 -0.21
N ASN A 555 9.43 -25.28 -0.81
CA ASN A 555 9.88 -25.19 -2.20
C ASN A 555 11.41 -25.16 -2.28
N ILE A 556 12.01 -26.13 -2.99
CA ILE A 556 13.45 -26.18 -3.21
C ILE A 556 13.96 -25.00 -4.03
N SER A 557 13.18 -24.46 -4.97
CA SER A 557 13.57 -23.29 -5.76
C SER A 557 13.84 -22.08 -4.87
N SER A 558 12.99 -21.82 -3.87
CA SER A 558 13.17 -20.72 -2.92
C SER A 558 14.48 -20.87 -2.12
N ILE A 559 14.81 -22.09 -1.70
CA ILE A 559 16.05 -22.40 -0.99
C ILE A 559 17.28 -22.18 -1.87
N ILE A 560 17.21 -22.60 -3.12
CA ILE A 560 18.33 -22.45 -4.05
C ILE A 560 18.55 -20.99 -4.44
N ILE A 561 17.48 -20.21 -4.64
CA ILE A 561 17.54 -18.76 -4.83
C ILE A 561 18.23 -18.10 -3.63
N LEU A 562 17.82 -18.43 -2.39
CA LEU A 562 18.46 -17.95 -1.17
C LEU A 562 19.95 -18.28 -1.13
N ARG A 563 20.31 -19.54 -1.39
CA ARG A 563 21.71 -19.98 -1.42
C ARG A 563 22.54 -19.14 -2.37
N ASP A 564 22.09 -18.98 -3.61
CA ASP A 564 22.85 -18.32 -4.66
C ASP A 564 23.06 -16.83 -4.35
N ILE A 565 22.05 -16.17 -3.78
CA ILE A 565 22.13 -14.74 -3.48
C ILE A 565 22.92 -14.48 -2.20
N LEU A 566 22.68 -15.24 -1.13
CA LEU A 566 23.38 -15.04 0.14
C LEU A 566 24.88 -15.36 0.01
N THR A 567 25.25 -16.39 -0.75
CA THR A 567 26.66 -16.69 -1.04
C THR A 567 27.32 -15.60 -1.88
N ARG A 568 26.59 -15.02 -2.85
CA ARG A 568 27.06 -13.87 -3.64
C ARG A 568 27.29 -12.64 -2.76
N GLU A 569 26.36 -12.31 -1.86
CA GLU A 569 26.51 -11.16 -0.95
C GLU A 569 27.65 -11.35 0.06
N ALA A 570 27.82 -12.57 0.60
CA ALA A 570 28.96 -12.90 1.44
C ALA A 570 30.29 -12.75 0.69
N THR A 571 30.34 -13.22 -0.56
CA THR A 571 31.54 -13.09 -1.42
C THR A 571 31.89 -11.64 -1.70
N LYS A 572 30.89 -10.78 -2.00
CA LYS A 572 31.09 -9.32 -2.17
C LYS A 572 31.74 -8.69 -0.94
N ARG A 573 31.38 -9.15 0.27
CA ARG A 573 31.92 -8.69 1.54
C ARG A 573 33.15 -9.47 2.03
N LYS A 574 33.66 -10.42 1.22
CA LYS A 574 34.80 -11.29 1.55
C LYS A 574 34.58 -12.14 2.81
N ILE A 575 33.34 -12.48 3.12
CA ILE A 575 32.97 -13.38 4.22
C ILE A 575 32.94 -14.81 3.68
N LYS A 576 33.70 -15.71 4.33
CA LYS A 576 33.68 -17.14 4.02
C LYS A 576 32.45 -17.79 4.68
N LEU A 577 31.69 -18.55 3.90
CA LEU A 577 30.53 -19.30 4.35
C LEU A 577 30.73 -20.80 4.09
N ASP A 578 30.45 -21.61 5.09
CA ASP A 578 30.19 -23.03 4.93
C ASP A 578 28.70 -23.22 4.66
N VAL A 579 28.38 -23.85 3.54
CA VAL A 579 27.01 -23.99 3.01
C VAL A 579 26.62 -25.44 3.01
N TYR A 580 25.54 -25.77 3.70
CA TYR A 580 24.94 -27.11 3.75
C TYR A 580 23.51 -27.03 3.23
N CYS A 581 23.13 -27.93 2.33
CA CYS A 581 21.80 -27.97 1.73
C CYS A 581 21.30 -29.40 1.82
N ASP A 582 20.27 -29.65 2.62
CA ASP A 582 19.60 -30.93 2.74
C ASP A 582 18.23 -30.87 2.06
N VAL A 583 17.92 -31.90 1.27
CA VAL A 583 16.83 -31.89 0.30
C VAL A 583 15.93 -33.09 0.52
N THR A 584 14.65 -32.79 0.76
CA THR A 584 13.64 -33.77 1.14
C THR A 584 12.76 -34.13 -0.07
N GLU A 585 12.70 -35.41 -0.45
CA GLU A 585 11.92 -35.87 -1.63
C GLU A 585 10.42 -35.62 -1.50
N SER A 586 9.87 -35.72 -0.28
CA SER A 586 8.46 -35.41 -0.04
C SER A 586 8.11 -33.93 -0.22
N SER A 587 9.10 -33.02 -0.28
CA SER A 587 8.83 -31.61 -0.57
C SER A 587 8.30 -31.39 -1.99
N ILE A 588 8.76 -32.22 -2.95
CA ILE A 588 8.27 -32.14 -4.34
C ILE A 588 6.81 -32.56 -4.42
N SER A 589 6.42 -33.65 -3.72
CA SER A 589 5.01 -34.04 -3.64
C SER A 589 4.16 -32.91 -3.09
N ARG A 590 4.60 -32.28 -1.99
CA ARG A 590 3.91 -31.15 -1.38
C ARG A 590 3.71 -29.98 -2.34
N VAL A 591 4.74 -29.58 -3.08
CA VAL A 591 4.65 -28.47 -4.05
C VAL A 591 3.72 -28.83 -5.20
N LEU A 592 3.84 -30.03 -5.77
CA LEU A 592 2.97 -30.47 -6.87
C LEU A 592 1.51 -30.62 -6.44
N GLU A 593 1.24 -31.07 -5.22
CA GLU A 593 -0.11 -31.13 -4.64
C GLU A 593 -0.77 -29.74 -4.51
N LEU A 594 0.01 -28.69 -4.27
CA LEU A 594 -0.47 -27.31 -4.21
C LEU A 594 -0.67 -26.71 -5.62
N ILE A 595 0.23 -27.00 -6.55
CA ILE A 595 0.19 -26.45 -7.92
C ILE A 595 -0.88 -27.14 -8.77
N LEU A 596 -1.07 -28.46 -8.64
CA LEU A 596 -1.91 -29.23 -9.56
C LEU A 596 -3.38 -28.77 -9.60
N PRO A 597 -4.05 -28.46 -8.48
CA PRO A 597 -5.40 -27.90 -8.52
C PRO A 597 -5.46 -26.56 -9.28
N GLN A 598 -4.44 -25.70 -9.10
CA GLN A 598 -4.36 -24.41 -9.81
C GLN A 598 -4.11 -24.62 -11.31
N LEU A 599 -3.26 -25.59 -11.67
CA LEU A 599 -2.97 -25.97 -13.05
C LEU A 599 -4.22 -26.49 -13.76
N ASN A 600 -5.00 -27.34 -13.10
CA ASN A 600 -6.26 -27.86 -13.64
C ASN A 600 -7.28 -26.73 -13.83
N ALA A 601 -7.46 -25.86 -12.83
CA ALA A 601 -8.35 -24.72 -12.94
C ALA A 601 -7.94 -23.74 -14.06
N ALA A 602 -6.64 -23.47 -14.22
CA ALA A 602 -6.09 -22.65 -15.30
C ALA A 602 -6.33 -23.27 -16.68
N TYR A 603 -6.11 -24.58 -16.82
CA TYR A 603 -6.37 -25.29 -18.06
C TYR A 603 -7.85 -25.27 -18.45
N ASP A 604 -8.72 -25.53 -17.48
CA ASP A 604 -10.17 -25.51 -17.69
C ASP A 604 -10.64 -24.12 -18.08
N LEU A 605 -10.11 -23.07 -17.44
CA LEU A 605 -10.38 -21.67 -17.78
C LEU A 605 -10.00 -21.35 -19.25
N VAL A 606 -8.77 -21.69 -19.65
CA VAL A 606 -8.28 -21.45 -21.03
C VAL A 606 -9.09 -22.26 -22.05
N THR A 607 -9.46 -23.50 -21.71
CA THR A 607 -10.27 -24.36 -22.59
C THR A 607 -11.69 -23.83 -22.74
N ASN A 608 -12.31 -23.39 -21.64
CA ASN A 608 -13.63 -22.79 -21.63
C ASN A 608 -13.70 -21.52 -22.50
N VAL A 609 -12.69 -20.64 -22.44
CA VAL A 609 -12.63 -19.47 -23.33
C VAL A 609 -12.49 -19.86 -24.80
N LYS A 610 -11.68 -20.89 -25.11
CA LYS A 610 -11.59 -21.41 -26.49
C LYS A 610 -12.93 -21.94 -26.99
N ILE A 611 -13.67 -22.67 -26.16
CA ILE A 611 -15.01 -23.16 -26.48
C ILE A 611 -15.98 -21.98 -26.69
N LEU A 612 -15.98 -20.98 -25.80
CA LEU A 612 -16.81 -19.79 -25.92
C LEU A 612 -16.57 -19.03 -27.24
N ASN A 613 -15.31 -18.85 -27.65
CA ASN A 613 -14.99 -18.23 -28.94
C ASN A 613 -15.57 -19.04 -30.12
N ILE A 614 -15.51 -20.37 -30.06
CA ILE A 614 -16.09 -21.25 -31.09
C ILE A 614 -17.62 -21.13 -31.10
N LEU A 615 -18.27 -21.09 -29.92
CA LEU A 615 -19.71 -20.95 -29.80
C LEU A 615 -20.20 -19.60 -30.34
N GLU A 616 -19.46 -18.51 -30.07
CA GLU A 616 -19.73 -17.18 -30.61
C GLU A 616 -19.65 -17.17 -32.15
N GLU A 617 -18.65 -17.81 -32.74
CA GLU A 617 -18.54 -17.97 -34.19
C GLU A 617 -19.68 -18.81 -34.81
N LEU A 618 -20.25 -19.75 -34.05
CA LEU A 618 -21.37 -20.60 -34.47
C LEU A 618 -22.72 -19.88 -34.35
N GLU A 619 -22.95 -19.12 -33.27
CA GLU A 619 -24.17 -18.32 -33.07
C GLU A 619 -24.34 -17.24 -34.15
N LEU A 620 -23.24 -16.68 -34.66
CA LEU A 620 -23.24 -15.75 -35.79
C LEU A 620 -23.74 -16.40 -37.10
N LYS A 621 -23.71 -17.73 -37.21
CA LYS A 621 -24.11 -18.48 -38.41
C LYS A 621 -25.53 -19.03 -38.31
N GLU A 622 -26.01 -19.41 -37.12
CA GLU A 622 -27.36 -19.92 -36.87
C GLU A 622 -27.85 -19.56 -35.44
N ASN A 623 -29.15 -19.28 -35.25
CA ASN A 623 -29.74 -19.04 -33.92
C ASN A 623 -29.78 -20.34 -33.08
N LEU A 624 -28.65 -20.68 -32.44
CA LEU A 624 -28.35 -21.99 -31.85
C LEU A 624 -28.70 -22.18 -30.36
N LYS A 625 -29.21 -21.14 -29.67
CA LYS A 625 -29.40 -21.21 -28.20
C LYS A 625 -30.29 -22.34 -27.70
N GLU A 626 -31.26 -22.77 -28.52
CA GLU A 626 -32.22 -23.83 -28.16
C GLU A 626 -31.72 -25.25 -28.46
N ASN A 627 -30.64 -25.43 -29.24
CA ASN A 627 -30.13 -26.74 -29.69
C ASN A 627 -28.81 -27.17 -29.01
N LEU A 628 -28.25 -26.35 -28.11
CA LEU A 628 -27.03 -26.65 -27.36
C LEU A 628 -27.32 -27.55 -26.14
N CYS A 629 -26.37 -28.39 -25.76
CA CYS A 629 -26.47 -29.15 -24.51
C CYS A 629 -26.39 -28.21 -23.29
N THR A 630 -26.92 -28.66 -22.16
CA THR A 630 -27.02 -27.87 -20.92
C THR A 630 -25.66 -27.35 -20.45
N GLU A 631 -24.59 -28.13 -20.64
CA GLU A 631 -23.21 -27.74 -20.28
C GLU A 631 -22.73 -26.48 -21.03
N TYR A 632 -22.95 -26.40 -22.34
CA TYR A 632 -22.57 -25.22 -23.12
C TYR A 632 -23.52 -24.03 -22.88
N GLN A 633 -24.79 -24.28 -22.59
CA GLN A 633 -25.72 -23.23 -22.19
C GLN A 633 -25.29 -22.58 -20.85
N GLU A 634 -24.89 -23.39 -19.86
CA GLU A 634 -24.34 -22.89 -18.60
C GLU A 634 -23.01 -22.15 -18.80
N LEU A 635 -22.19 -22.60 -19.74
CA LEU A 635 -20.93 -21.94 -20.07
C LEU A 635 -21.15 -20.53 -20.65
N ILE A 636 -22.11 -20.38 -21.58
CA ILE A 636 -22.50 -19.09 -22.15
C ILE A 636 -23.06 -18.16 -21.06
N GLN A 637 -23.85 -18.68 -20.11
CA GLN A 637 -24.35 -17.87 -18.99
C GLN A 637 -23.21 -17.31 -18.12
N LYS A 638 -22.09 -18.04 -18.00
CA LYS A 638 -20.90 -17.65 -17.22
C LYS A 638 -19.82 -16.95 -18.05
N GLU A 639 -20.08 -16.64 -19.32
CA GLU A 639 -19.09 -16.12 -20.26
C GLU A 639 -18.37 -14.88 -19.73
N THR A 640 -19.12 -13.90 -19.22
CA THR A 640 -18.57 -12.64 -18.70
C THR A 640 -17.60 -12.87 -17.55
N GLU A 641 -17.94 -13.79 -16.64
CA GLU A 641 -17.10 -14.14 -15.50
C GLU A 641 -15.83 -14.88 -15.93
N ILE A 642 -15.96 -15.85 -16.84
CA ILE A 642 -14.84 -16.66 -17.35
C ILE A 642 -13.85 -15.76 -18.12
N ARG A 643 -14.35 -14.90 -19.01
CA ARG A 643 -13.51 -13.95 -19.75
C ARG A 643 -12.83 -12.95 -18.82
N PHE A 644 -13.55 -12.45 -17.80
CA PHE A 644 -12.96 -11.56 -16.78
C PHE A 644 -11.84 -12.23 -15.99
N ARG A 645 -12.04 -13.49 -15.56
CA ARG A 645 -10.98 -14.25 -14.86
C ARG A 645 -9.75 -14.49 -15.74
N LEU A 646 -9.93 -14.79 -17.02
CA LEU A 646 -8.79 -14.95 -17.93
C LEU A 646 -8.08 -13.61 -18.16
N ALA A 647 -8.83 -12.53 -18.39
CA ALA A 647 -8.27 -11.19 -18.60
C ALA A 647 -7.37 -10.72 -17.44
N LYS A 648 -7.64 -11.16 -16.20
CA LYS A 648 -6.78 -10.91 -15.04
C LYS A 648 -5.41 -11.55 -15.16
N ASP A 649 -5.31 -12.74 -15.75
CA ASP A 649 -4.06 -13.49 -15.92
C ASP A 649 -4.11 -14.38 -17.17
N ASN A 650 -3.89 -13.77 -18.33
CA ASN A 650 -3.97 -14.45 -19.63
C ASN A 650 -2.92 -15.57 -19.77
N GLU A 651 -1.81 -15.47 -19.04
CA GLU A 651 -0.65 -16.37 -19.15
C GLU A 651 -0.54 -17.31 -17.94
N ILE A 652 -1.58 -17.41 -17.09
CA ILE A 652 -1.56 -18.22 -15.86
C ILE A 652 -1.07 -19.66 -16.09
N LEU A 653 -1.53 -20.30 -17.18
CA LEU A 653 -1.15 -21.67 -17.53
C LEU A 653 0.34 -21.78 -17.89
N GLU A 654 0.85 -20.84 -18.68
CA GLU A 654 2.27 -20.80 -19.08
C GLU A 654 3.18 -20.53 -17.88
N ARG A 655 2.74 -19.64 -16.98
CA ARG A 655 3.44 -19.35 -15.73
C ARG A 655 3.51 -20.55 -14.80
N LEU A 656 2.40 -21.30 -14.63
CA LEU A 656 2.40 -22.52 -13.82
C LEU A 656 3.31 -23.60 -14.44
N HIS A 657 3.33 -23.75 -15.77
CA HIS A 657 4.29 -24.63 -16.44
C HIS A 657 5.74 -24.19 -16.21
N ALA A 658 6.02 -22.88 -16.28
CA ALA A 658 7.35 -22.35 -16.02
C ALA A 658 7.80 -22.64 -14.58
N VAL A 659 6.92 -22.47 -13.59
CA VAL A 659 7.22 -22.81 -12.19
C VAL A 659 7.53 -24.29 -12.00
N ILE A 660 6.77 -25.20 -12.61
CA ILE A 660 7.08 -26.65 -12.53
C ILE A 660 8.41 -26.96 -13.22
N THR A 661 8.71 -26.27 -14.33
CA THR A 661 9.97 -26.42 -15.06
C THR A 661 11.16 -25.96 -14.21
N ASP A 662 11.07 -24.78 -13.60
CA ASP A 662 12.10 -24.24 -12.72
C ASP A 662 12.28 -25.11 -11.46
N LEU A 663 11.18 -25.61 -10.90
CA LEU A 663 11.20 -26.58 -9.80
C LEU A 663 12.02 -27.83 -10.17
N TYR A 664 11.84 -28.37 -11.38
CA TYR A 664 12.60 -29.53 -11.86
C TYR A 664 14.08 -29.21 -12.09
N VAL A 665 14.39 -28.05 -12.68
CA VAL A 665 15.77 -27.57 -12.86
C VAL A 665 16.48 -27.46 -11.50
N ASP A 666 15.82 -26.87 -10.51
CA ASP A 666 16.36 -26.69 -9.17
C ASP A 666 16.47 -28.00 -8.39
N TRP A 667 15.51 -28.90 -8.57
CA TRP A 667 15.56 -30.26 -8.01
C TRP A 667 16.77 -31.05 -8.50
N GLU A 668 16.99 -31.11 -9.83
CA GLU A 668 18.15 -31.77 -10.44
C GLU A 668 19.47 -31.15 -9.95
N ARG A 669 19.50 -29.82 -9.84
CA ARG A 669 20.67 -29.07 -9.34
C ARG A 669 20.94 -29.35 -7.87
N ALA A 670 19.91 -29.42 -7.03
CA ALA A 670 20.05 -29.58 -5.59
C ALA A 670 20.35 -31.03 -5.19
N LYS A 671 19.61 -32.00 -5.73
CA LYS A 671 19.69 -33.41 -5.35
C LYS A 671 20.81 -34.15 -6.10
N ARG A 672 20.96 -33.91 -7.40
CA ARG A 672 21.86 -34.68 -8.28
C ARG A 672 23.12 -33.91 -8.68
N SER A 673 23.25 -32.65 -8.26
CA SER A 673 24.31 -31.72 -8.71
C SER A 673 24.39 -31.61 -10.25
N HIS A 674 23.27 -31.89 -10.94
CA HIS A 674 23.18 -31.88 -12.38
C HIS A 674 22.59 -30.55 -12.86
N ARG A 675 23.19 -29.96 -13.89
CA ARG A 675 22.67 -28.73 -14.50
C ARG A 675 21.97 -29.08 -15.80
N ILE A 676 20.65 -28.99 -15.79
CA ILE A 676 19.79 -29.10 -16.97
C ILE A 676 19.34 -27.69 -17.40
N SER A 677 19.20 -27.47 -18.71
CA SER A 677 18.64 -26.21 -19.21
C SER A 677 17.12 -26.20 -19.05
N SER A 678 16.52 -25.01 -18.90
CA SER A 678 15.05 -24.89 -18.81
C SER A 678 14.34 -25.46 -20.04
N LYS A 679 14.99 -25.42 -21.21
CA LYS A 679 14.43 -25.99 -22.44
C LYS A 679 14.38 -27.53 -22.37
N ASP A 680 15.47 -28.17 -21.98
CA ASP A 680 15.52 -29.63 -21.88
C ASP A 680 14.58 -30.15 -20.77
N ALA A 681 14.45 -29.38 -19.67
CA ALA A 681 13.50 -29.65 -18.61
C ALA A 681 12.04 -29.57 -19.11
N ALA A 682 11.69 -28.51 -19.85
CA ALA A 682 10.37 -28.35 -20.44
C ALA A 682 10.04 -29.49 -21.42
N ASP A 683 11.00 -29.91 -22.25
CA ASP A 683 10.82 -31.02 -23.19
C ASP A 683 10.51 -32.34 -22.46
N LYS A 684 11.24 -32.64 -21.37
CA LYS A 684 11.00 -33.82 -20.53
C LYS A 684 9.64 -33.80 -19.81
N LEU A 685 9.24 -32.63 -19.31
CA LEU A 685 7.99 -32.45 -18.58
C LEU A 685 6.77 -32.35 -19.50
N SER A 686 6.96 -32.07 -20.79
CA SER A 686 5.88 -31.78 -21.75
C SER A 686 4.76 -32.82 -21.79
N ALA A 687 5.08 -34.11 -21.69
CA ALA A 687 4.08 -35.18 -21.68
C ALA A 687 3.29 -35.23 -20.35
N ALA A 688 3.98 -35.09 -19.22
CA ALA A 688 3.38 -35.11 -17.89
C ALA A 688 2.55 -33.84 -17.60
N LEU A 689 2.98 -32.68 -18.10
CA LEU A 689 2.19 -31.43 -18.01
C LEU A 689 0.89 -31.53 -18.82
N LYS A 690 0.90 -32.27 -19.94
CA LYS A 690 -0.31 -32.50 -20.75
C LYS A 690 -1.30 -33.46 -20.07
N SER A 691 -0.81 -34.50 -19.41
CA SER A 691 -1.69 -35.46 -18.72
C SER A 691 -2.29 -34.87 -17.44
N ARG A 692 -1.61 -33.92 -16.79
CA ARG A 692 -2.05 -33.26 -15.54
C ARG A 692 -2.32 -34.27 -14.41
N GLU A 693 -1.58 -35.37 -14.41
CA GLU A 693 -1.66 -36.40 -13.38
C GLU A 693 -0.47 -36.27 -12.42
N LEU A 694 -0.76 -36.23 -11.12
CA LEU A 694 0.27 -36.13 -10.07
C LEU A 694 1.31 -37.26 -10.18
N VAL A 695 0.84 -38.48 -10.47
CA VAL A 695 1.71 -39.67 -10.57
C VAL A 695 2.71 -39.53 -11.72
N GLN A 696 2.26 -39.07 -12.89
CA GLN A 696 3.12 -38.89 -14.06
C GLN A 696 4.11 -37.75 -13.85
N LEU A 697 3.69 -36.65 -13.22
CA LEU A 697 4.59 -35.57 -12.85
C LEU A 697 5.66 -36.05 -11.86
N LEU A 698 5.25 -36.71 -10.76
CA LEU A 698 6.18 -37.26 -9.77
C LEU A 698 7.16 -38.26 -10.39
N GLN A 699 6.68 -39.09 -11.32
CA GLN A 699 7.52 -40.06 -12.01
C GLN A 699 8.71 -39.38 -12.72
N VAL A 700 8.50 -38.23 -13.35
CA VAL A 700 9.60 -37.48 -14.00
C VAL A 700 10.63 -36.97 -12.99
N PHE A 701 10.22 -36.61 -11.77
CA PHE A 701 11.13 -36.18 -10.70
C PHE A 701 11.89 -37.34 -10.04
N THR A 702 11.30 -38.54 -10.02
CA THR A 702 11.93 -39.75 -9.47
C THR A 702 12.77 -40.50 -10.49
N ASP A 703 12.42 -40.46 -11.77
CA ASP A 703 13.08 -41.24 -12.81
C ASP A 703 14.55 -40.81 -12.96
N THR A 704 15.44 -41.78 -12.82
CA THR A 704 16.89 -41.62 -12.96
C THR A 704 17.38 -41.85 -14.39
N ASN A 705 16.50 -42.30 -15.28
CA ASN A 705 16.83 -42.60 -16.68
C ASN A 705 16.35 -41.47 -17.59
N ASN A 706 17.24 -40.98 -18.46
CA ASN A 706 16.97 -39.98 -19.51
C ASN A 706 16.07 -40.51 -20.64
N THR A 707 15.00 -41.22 -20.33
CA THR A 707 14.02 -41.71 -21.30
C THR A 707 12.71 -40.99 -21.07
N VAL A 708 12.32 -40.18 -22.06
CA VAL A 708 11.00 -39.55 -22.15
C VAL A 708 9.93 -40.64 -21.91
N PRO A 709 9.00 -40.47 -20.96
CA PRO A 709 7.91 -41.42 -20.79
C PRO A 709 7.11 -41.49 -22.09
N ALA A 710 6.96 -42.68 -22.65
CA ALA A 710 6.15 -42.88 -23.84
C ALA A 710 4.68 -42.51 -23.53
N PRO A 711 3.95 -41.86 -24.47
CA PRO A 711 2.53 -41.62 -24.29
C PRO A 711 1.82 -42.97 -24.13
N SER A 712 1.12 -43.16 -23.01
CA SER A 712 0.29 -44.32 -22.77
C SER A 712 -0.94 -44.25 -23.69
N SER A 713 -0.81 -44.81 -24.90
CA SER A 713 -1.95 -45.08 -25.76
C SER A 713 -2.66 -46.34 -25.26
N ILE A 714 -3.64 -46.17 -24.37
CA ILE A 714 -4.73 -47.12 -24.20
C ILE A 714 -6.03 -46.35 -24.45
N PRO A 715 -6.67 -46.51 -25.62
CA PRO A 715 -8.04 -46.07 -25.80
C PRO A 715 -8.93 -47.04 -25.02
N SER A 716 -9.63 -46.54 -24.00
CA SER A 716 -10.80 -47.23 -23.45
C SER A 716 -11.90 -47.21 -24.52
N MET A 717 -11.98 -48.31 -25.28
CA MET A 717 -13.18 -48.63 -26.05
C MET A 717 -14.19 -49.33 -25.13
N ILE A 718 -15.42 -48.80 -25.22
CA ILE A 718 -16.71 -49.21 -24.63
C ILE A 718 -16.98 -48.67 -23.23
#